data_AF-A0A160T1I3-F1
#
_entry.id   AF-A0A160T1I3-F1
#
_cell.length_a   1.000
_cell.length_b   1.000
_cell.length_c   1.000
_cell.angle_alpha   90.00
_cell.angle_beta   90.00
_cell.angle_gamma   90.00
#
_symmetry.space_group_name_H-M   'P 1'
#
loop_
_entity.id
_entity.type
_entity.pdbx_description
1 polymer ?
#
loop_
_entity_poly.entity_id
_entity_poly.type
_entity_poly.pdbx_seq_one_letter_code
_entity_poly.pdbx_strand_id
1 'polypeptide(L)'
;MVSFVSVAIIRGVRPSNYHRRIAQLLIVNLIVIGLVVLWNRGQAQESVQLAVAKSQAFLDMPAAVAGYPAGYVLDVAAIEQMALSDKTLQATIAGKDTEFVSAVRLTAGEARYWQDQGCDRLNCAFVTLYDYSEQGTIEAIVNVDSGQVIGHWTNAAARPGGTSQILPKAVDIAAADPQVRAILGADIGAADPTMIPMSGWLMDNACREEWCVDLTFHDPSGTGRIFHVFVNLEQEIVARTFYTRARADRSAAKPLAQRDAFTDGCHDQYGWSVCWEMTANDGINFRDATYNGQLIFSSAKIGQIEAWYPSWPGGYRDEIGFAATVPPFGGTLINDLGDGYEVGQIFTEFTRWPNCICCYRYEQVLRFFSDGRFELRFISHGPGCDDISIYRPFWRVDIDLDGPENDQVWLFEEAQWREMAEEFETFPVVEALSPEGHKLATFDGDLHYRWSMARTDPLGLDEGYLFLLQHRDLEGDGPITTGPGDTFIPPRQWIDGDALSGENVVLWHVPLLKTKKGGPWWCMPDPDPDFSPCEAILRADPAGEIRQPTAEEAAALLAQSAATPTPGAPTPSPAPTATPRPIDGRAPDEIIQNAGCGSCHKIGAIGEAHKVGPDLTYIGLTAGERVTGMTAEEYIHQSIVEPNAYLAPECPNTSCLPGIMPQNFATRLSAEQIDTMVAFLLAQQGPAPTPVPIGGELAAATAAPKAVGAGKVAPLPAATTLPSATIGIILIVLVAAVSLVLIWKNRS
;
A
#
# COMPACT_ATOMS: atom_id res chain seq x y z
N MET A 1 -37.44 -18.37 -42.38
CA MET A 1 -38.86 -18.56 -42.77
C MET A 1 -39.22 -17.54 -43.84
N VAL A 2 -38.91 -17.87 -45.08
CA VAL A 2 -39.30 -17.15 -46.30
C VAL A 2 -40.30 -18.06 -46.99
N SER A 3 -41.59 -17.78 -46.82
CA SER A 3 -42.73 -18.27 -47.61
C SER A 3 -43.97 -18.06 -46.76
N PHE A 4 -44.70 -16.97 -47.01
CA PHE A 4 -46.15 -16.77 -46.77
C PHE A 4 -46.48 -15.28 -46.93
N VAL A 5 -45.96 -14.64 -47.97
CA VAL A 5 -46.43 -13.31 -48.40
C VAL A 5 -46.54 -13.32 -49.91
N SER A 6 -47.53 -14.04 -50.40
CA SER A 6 -48.08 -13.89 -51.75
C SER A 6 -49.45 -14.54 -51.74
N VAL A 7 -50.43 -13.87 -52.33
CA VAL A 7 -51.86 -14.23 -52.38
C VAL A 7 -52.69 -13.76 -51.17
N ALA A 8 -52.89 -12.44 -51.07
CA ALA A 8 -54.15 -11.85 -50.57
C ALA A 8 -54.26 -10.37 -50.95
N ILE A 9 -53.99 -10.03 -52.22
CA ILE A 9 -54.45 -8.77 -52.81
C ILE A 9 -55.56 -9.17 -53.78
N ILE A 10 -56.81 -9.11 -53.32
CA ILE A 10 -58.05 -8.86 -54.09
C ILE A 10 -59.22 -9.00 -53.11
N ARG A 11 -59.89 -7.86 -52.89
CA ARG A 11 -61.16 -7.55 -52.18
C ARG A 11 -60.96 -6.70 -50.93
N GLY A 12 -61.46 -5.46 -51.05
CA GLY A 12 -61.42 -4.41 -50.05
C GLY A 12 -62.17 -4.75 -48.78
N VAL A 13 -61.53 -5.50 -47.90
CA VAL A 13 -61.88 -5.57 -46.49
C VAL A 13 -60.98 -4.55 -45.78
N ARG A 14 -61.54 -3.40 -45.39
CA ARG A 14 -60.87 -2.54 -44.42
C ARG A 14 -60.65 -3.41 -43.17
N PRO A 15 -59.40 -3.61 -42.70
CA PRO A 15 -59.19 -4.36 -41.48
C PRO A 15 -60.04 -3.71 -40.39
N SER A 16 -60.89 -4.50 -39.74
CA SER A 16 -61.71 -3.99 -38.64
C SER A 16 -60.79 -3.31 -37.62
N ASN A 17 -61.29 -2.31 -36.90
CA ASN A 17 -60.52 -1.60 -35.86
C ASN A 17 -59.78 -2.56 -34.90
N TYR A 18 -60.29 -3.78 -34.75
CA TYR A 18 -59.66 -4.88 -34.02
C TYR A 18 -58.30 -5.34 -34.58
N HIS A 19 -58.18 -5.59 -35.89
CA HIS A 19 -56.92 -6.06 -36.50
C HIS A 19 -55.84 -4.97 -36.51
N ARG A 20 -56.22 -3.70 -36.70
CA ARG A 20 -55.29 -2.57 -36.64
C ARG A 20 -54.75 -2.35 -35.23
N ARG A 21 -55.58 -2.58 -34.20
CA ARG A 21 -55.20 -2.49 -32.78
C ARG A 21 -54.30 -3.64 -32.34
N ILE A 22 -54.55 -4.88 -32.81
CA ILE A 22 -53.66 -6.02 -32.55
C ILE A 22 -52.27 -5.77 -33.16
N ALA A 23 -52.21 -5.25 -34.40
CA ALA A 23 -50.94 -4.91 -35.02
C ALA A 23 -50.19 -3.82 -34.24
N GLN A 24 -50.88 -2.78 -33.76
CA GLN A 24 -50.28 -1.75 -32.90
C GLN A 24 -49.77 -2.32 -31.57
N LEU A 25 -50.50 -3.25 -30.95
CA LEU A 25 -50.11 -3.91 -29.71
C LEU A 25 -48.87 -4.79 -29.87
N LEU A 26 -48.78 -5.51 -30.99
CA LEU A 26 -47.59 -6.30 -31.33
C LEU A 26 -46.38 -5.41 -31.57
N ILE A 27 -46.56 -4.27 -32.26
CA ILE A 27 -45.48 -3.30 -32.50
C ILE A 27 -45.00 -2.69 -31.18
N VAL A 28 -45.90 -2.28 -30.29
CA VAL A 28 -45.52 -1.72 -28.98
C VAL A 28 -44.79 -2.75 -28.12
N ASN A 29 -45.27 -4.00 -28.09
CA ASN A 29 -44.56 -5.07 -27.36
C ASN A 29 -43.18 -5.37 -27.96
N LEU A 30 -43.04 -5.39 -29.28
CA LEU A 30 -41.73 -5.56 -29.93
C LEU A 30 -40.77 -4.41 -29.64
N ILE A 31 -41.27 -3.17 -29.58
CA ILE A 31 -40.47 -1.99 -29.20
C ILE A 31 -40.04 -2.08 -27.74
N VAL A 32 -40.95 -2.43 -26.83
CA VAL A 32 -40.62 -2.59 -25.40
C VAL A 32 -39.63 -3.73 -25.19
N ILE A 33 -39.82 -4.89 -25.84
CA ILE A 33 -38.85 -5.99 -25.78
C ILE A 33 -37.50 -5.56 -26.37
N GLY A 34 -37.49 -4.82 -27.48
CA GLY A 34 -36.26 -4.27 -28.07
C GLY A 34 -35.53 -3.31 -27.13
N LEU A 35 -36.25 -2.41 -26.47
CA LEU A 35 -35.70 -1.48 -25.48
C LEU A 35 -35.20 -2.20 -24.22
N VAL A 36 -35.91 -3.22 -23.75
CA VAL A 36 -35.47 -4.06 -22.63
C VAL A 36 -34.23 -4.87 -23.01
N VAL A 37 -34.16 -5.43 -24.22
CA VAL A 37 -32.96 -6.15 -24.70
C VAL A 37 -31.78 -5.19 -24.90
N LEU A 38 -32.01 -3.97 -25.41
CA LEU A 38 -30.98 -2.94 -25.51
C LEU A 38 -30.50 -2.46 -24.13
N TRP A 39 -31.42 -2.27 -23.19
CA TRP A 39 -31.11 -1.94 -21.79
C TRP A 39 -30.32 -3.08 -21.12
N ASN A 40 -30.75 -4.34 -21.29
CA ASN A 40 -30.05 -5.50 -20.74
C ASN A 40 -28.69 -5.71 -21.39
N ARG A 41 -28.54 -5.41 -22.70
CA ARG A 41 -27.23 -5.44 -23.38
C ARG A 41 -26.32 -4.30 -22.94
N GLY A 42 -26.87 -3.11 -22.70
CA GLY A 42 -26.13 -1.98 -22.11
C GLY A 42 -25.75 -2.19 -20.64
N GLN A 43 -26.49 -3.04 -19.91
CA GLN A 43 -26.14 -3.48 -18.56
C GLN A 43 -25.18 -4.69 -18.55
N ALA A 44 -25.16 -5.49 -19.62
CA ALA A 44 -24.27 -6.65 -19.79
C ALA A 44 -22.91 -6.30 -20.43
N GLN A 45 -22.72 -5.07 -20.91
CA GLN A 45 -21.42 -4.42 -20.77
C GLN A 45 -21.25 -4.15 -19.28
N GLU A 46 -20.93 -5.18 -18.51
CA GLU A 46 -20.54 -5.03 -17.12
C GLU A 46 -19.29 -4.15 -17.13
N SER A 47 -19.46 -2.89 -16.76
CA SER A 47 -18.35 -2.00 -16.45
C SER A 47 -17.46 -2.75 -15.45
N VAL A 48 -16.18 -2.94 -15.80
CA VAL A 48 -15.19 -3.48 -14.88
C VAL A 48 -15.30 -2.72 -13.57
N GLN A 49 -15.65 -3.41 -12.49
CA GLN A 49 -15.75 -2.77 -11.18
C GLN A 49 -14.33 -2.56 -10.64
N LEU A 50 -14.01 -1.32 -10.26
CA LEU A 50 -12.73 -0.99 -9.65
C LEU A 50 -12.60 -1.68 -8.28
N ALA A 51 -11.43 -2.25 -8.01
CA ALA A 51 -11.16 -3.06 -6.82
C ALA A 51 -10.90 -2.28 -5.55
N VAL A 52 -10.11 -1.24 -5.73
CA VAL A 52 -9.56 -0.40 -4.67
C VAL A 52 -9.81 1.00 -5.15
N ALA A 53 -10.78 1.66 -4.55
CA ALA A 53 -11.04 3.06 -4.86
C ALA A 53 -10.20 3.91 -3.90
N LYS A 54 -8.91 4.08 -4.19
CA LYS A 54 -8.19 5.29 -3.75
C LYS A 54 -8.80 6.43 -4.55
N SER A 55 -9.93 6.93 -4.02
CA SER A 55 -10.94 7.50 -4.92
C SER A 55 -10.58 8.89 -5.37
N GLN A 56 -10.48 9.03 -6.69
CA GLN A 56 -10.36 10.33 -7.36
C GLN A 56 -11.43 11.31 -6.86
N ALA A 57 -12.66 10.84 -6.65
CA ALA A 57 -13.75 11.67 -6.15
C ALA A 57 -13.52 12.22 -4.72
N PHE A 58 -12.62 11.63 -3.93
CA PHE A 58 -12.24 12.13 -2.60
C PHE A 58 -11.08 13.12 -2.71
N LEU A 59 -10.04 12.81 -3.50
CA LEU A 59 -8.92 13.72 -3.72
C LEU A 59 -9.34 15.00 -4.45
N ASP A 60 -10.25 14.87 -5.42
CA ASP A 60 -10.82 16.00 -6.15
C ASP A 60 -12.09 16.57 -5.46
N MET A 61 -12.41 16.11 -4.23
CA MET A 61 -13.62 16.56 -3.53
C MET A 61 -13.50 18.05 -3.16
N PRO A 62 -14.52 18.88 -3.45
CA PRO A 62 -14.50 20.26 -3.00
C PRO A 62 -14.43 20.35 -1.46
N ALA A 63 -13.61 21.26 -0.93
CA ALA A 63 -13.40 21.44 0.53
C ALA A 63 -14.71 21.57 1.31
N ALA A 64 -15.70 22.28 0.76
CA ALA A 64 -16.99 22.46 1.41
C ALA A 64 -17.79 21.15 1.57
N VAL A 65 -17.54 20.17 0.70
CA VAL A 65 -18.17 18.85 0.75
C VAL A 65 -17.36 17.92 1.66
N ALA A 66 -16.03 17.98 1.59
CA ALA A 66 -15.15 17.20 2.46
C ALA A 66 -15.22 17.67 3.94
N GLY A 67 -15.46 18.97 4.17
CA GLY A 67 -15.46 19.57 5.50
C GLY A 67 -14.08 20.09 5.91
N TYR A 68 -13.18 20.32 4.96
CA TYR A 68 -11.87 20.90 5.20
C TYR A 68 -11.98 22.35 5.69
N PRO A 69 -11.04 22.83 6.51
CA PRO A 69 -10.96 24.26 6.83
C PRO A 69 -10.84 25.09 5.55
N ALA A 70 -11.29 26.35 5.61
CA ALA A 70 -11.26 27.23 4.46
C ALA A 70 -9.81 27.49 3.99
N GLY A 71 -9.56 27.41 2.67
CA GLY A 71 -8.26 27.71 2.07
C GLY A 71 -7.35 26.50 1.79
N TYR A 72 -7.79 25.28 2.10
CA TYR A 72 -7.03 24.05 1.85
C TYR A 72 -7.08 23.57 0.38
N VAL A 73 -8.13 23.92 -0.37
CA VAL A 73 -8.25 23.49 -1.77
C VAL A 73 -7.55 24.46 -2.70
N LEU A 74 -6.75 23.89 -3.60
CA LEU A 74 -6.10 24.59 -4.70
C LEU A 74 -6.94 24.50 -5.99
N ASP A 75 -6.90 25.56 -6.77
CA ASP A 75 -7.20 25.48 -8.20
C ASP A 75 -5.94 24.98 -8.91
N VAL A 76 -5.81 23.65 -9.01
CA VAL A 76 -4.59 23.00 -9.55
C VAL A 76 -4.27 23.50 -10.96
N ALA A 77 -5.28 23.72 -11.81
CA ALA A 77 -5.08 24.22 -13.17
C ALA A 77 -4.54 25.66 -13.18
N ALA A 78 -5.02 26.51 -12.25
CA ALA A 78 -4.46 27.85 -12.09
C ALA A 78 -3.01 27.81 -11.58
N ILE A 79 -2.68 26.91 -10.64
CA ILE A 79 -1.30 26.76 -10.13
C ILE A 79 -0.36 26.22 -11.20
N GLU A 80 -0.79 25.23 -11.98
CA GLU A 80 -0.06 24.73 -13.14
C GLU A 80 0.24 25.87 -14.12
N GLN A 81 -0.75 26.71 -14.46
CA GLN A 81 -0.54 27.86 -15.32
C GLN A 81 0.44 28.88 -14.72
N MET A 82 0.35 29.17 -13.42
CA MET A 82 1.30 30.06 -12.75
C MET A 82 2.72 29.51 -12.85
N ALA A 83 2.93 28.25 -12.47
CA ALA A 83 4.23 27.58 -12.54
C ALA A 83 4.79 27.58 -13.96
N LEU A 84 4.01 27.10 -14.94
CA LEU A 84 4.43 27.03 -16.34
C LEU A 84 4.57 28.42 -16.99
N SER A 85 4.03 29.49 -16.43
CA SER A 85 4.24 30.86 -16.95
C SER A 85 5.49 31.55 -16.40
N ASP A 86 6.07 31.00 -15.33
CA ASP A 86 7.23 31.59 -14.67
C ASP A 86 8.48 31.47 -15.53
N LYS A 87 9.22 32.58 -15.64
CA LYS A 87 10.40 32.64 -16.52
C LYS A 87 11.58 31.82 -16.03
N THR A 88 11.76 31.71 -14.72
CA THR A 88 12.87 30.95 -14.13
C THR A 88 12.63 29.46 -14.26
N LEU A 89 11.41 29.00 -13.95
CA LEU A 89 11.03 27.60 -14.16
C LEU A 89 11.01 27.25 -15.65
N GLN A 90 10.51 28.13 -16.53
CA GLN A 90 10.58 27.95 -17.98
C GLN A 90 12.01 27.75 -18.48
N ALA A 91 12.99 28.46 -17.90
CA ALA A 91 14.39 28.26 -18.26
C ALA A 91 14.91 26.88 -17.83
N THR A 92 14.46 26.37 -16.68
CA THR A 92 14.81 25.03 -16.19
C THR A 92 14.20 23.92 -17.04
N ILE A 93 12.94 24.06 -17.48
CA ILE A 93 12.27 23.03 -18.30
C ILE A 93 12.55 23.15 -19.81
N ALA A 94 13.24 24.21 -20.24
CA ALA A 94 13.50 24.46 -21.65
C ALA A 94 14.28 23.31 -22.31
N GLY A 95 13.68 22.69 -23.33
CA GLY A 95 14.29 21.59 -24.09
C GLY A 95 14.17 20.21 -23.43
N LYS A 96 13.46 20.11 -22.30
CA LYS A 96 13.15 18.86 -21.63
C LYS A 96 11.73 18.40 -21.96
N ASP A 97 11.54 17.09 -21.97
CA ASP A 97 10.22 16.47 -22.02
C ASP A 97 9.67 16.39 -20.59
N THR A 98 8.74 17.29 -20.26
CA THR A 98 8.23 17.45 -18.89
C THR A 98 6.72 17.31 -18.85
N GLU A 99 6.21 16.73 -17.77
CA GLU A 99 4.79 16.54 -17.51
C GLU A 99 4.44 17.05 -16.12
N PHE A 100 3.37 17.83 -16.00
CA PHE A 100 2.86 18.27 -14.70
C PHE A 100 2.22 17.10 -13.97
N VAL A 101 2.62 16.87 -12.72
CA VAL A 101 2.17 15.72 -11.92
C VAL A 101 1.14 16.13 -10.88
N SER A 102 1.47 17.13 -10.06
CA SER A 102 0.62 17.58 -8.96
C SER A 102 0.93 19.00 -8.51
N ALA A 103 -0.04 19.59 -7.81
CA ALA A 103 0.17 20.73 -6.93
C ALA A 103 -0.58 20.51 -5.63
N VAL A 104 0.11 20.64 -4.48
CA VAL A 104 -0.48 20.48 -3.14
C VAL A 104 -0.24 21.72 -2.29
N ARG A 105 -1.18 22.04 -1.41
CA ARG A 105 -1.09 23.23 -0.54
C ARG A 105 -0.03 22.96 0.53
N LEU A 106 0.85 23.92 0.77
CA LEU A 106 1.71 23.88 1.95
C LEU A 106 0.93 24.39 3.15
N THR A 107 0.94 23.61 4.22
CA THR A 107 0.41 24.06 5.52
C THR A 107 1.28 25.13 6.15
N ALA A 108 0.85 25.77 7.24
CA ALA A 108 1.59 26.90 7.82
C ALA A 108 2.98 26.46 8.34
N GLY A 109 3.08 25.26 8.92
CA GLY A 109 4.33 24.65 9.33
C GLY A 109 5.21 24.23 8.15
N GLU A 110 4.66 23.60 7.10
CA GLU A 110 5.46 23.25 5.90
C GLU A 110 5.93 24.51 5.14
N ALA A 111 5.14 25.57 5.18
CA ALA A 111 5.46 26.86 4.57
C ALA A 111 6.48 27.68 5.36
N ARG A 112 6.84 27.29 6.60
CA ARG A 112 7.67 28.13 7.49
C ARG A 112 9.04 28.49 6.90
N TYR A 113 9.61 27.55 6.14
CA TYR A 113 10.91 27.69 5.46
C TYR A 113 10.86 28.67 4.28
N TRP A 114 9.66 29.11 3.90
CA TRP A 114 9.40 30.04 2.81
C TRP A 114 8.75 31.35 3.29
N GLN A 115 8.73 31.59 4.60
CA GLN A 115 8.09 32.77 5.20
C GLN A 115 8.73 34.07 4.73
N ASP A 116 10.05 34.11 4.61
CA ASP A 116 10.77 35.29 4.11
C ASP A 116 10.41 35.62 2.65
N GLN A 117 9.92 34.64 1.91
CA GLN A 117 9.42 34.76 0.53
C GLN A 117 7.89 34.91 0.48
N GLY A 118 7.24 35.09 1.63
CA GLY A 118 5.82 35.42 1.74
C GLY A 118 4.87 34.24 1.89
N CYS A 119 5.36 33.05 2.26
CA CYS A 119 4.51 31.90 2.59
C CYS A 119 4.21 31.83 4.08
N ASP A 120 2.98 32.13 4.51
CA ASP A 120 2.66 32.19 5.95
C ASP A 120 1.25 31.71 6.33
N ARG A 121 0.34 31.51 5.36
CA ARG A 121 -1.10 31.31 5.64
C ARG A 121 -1.80 30.38 4.67
N LEU A 122 -1.22 29.20 4.45
CA LEU A 122 -1.58 28.27 3.38
C LEU A 122 -1.32 28.84 1.98
N ASN A 123 -0.83 30.07 1.81
CA ASN A 123 -0.80 30.77 0.53
C ASN A 123 0.28 30.29 -0.46
N CYS A 124 0.91 29.14 -0.22
CA CYS A 124 1.88 28.54 -1.10
C CYS A 124 1.50 27.11 -1.49
N ALA A 125 1.95 26.70 -2.67
CA ALA A 125 1.74 25.36 -3.20
C ALA A 125 3.08 24.74 -3.58
N PHE A 126 3.25 23.47 -3.24
CA PHE A 126 4.32 22.61 -3.74
C PHE A 126 3.88 22.01 -5.07
N VAL A 127 4.66 22.23 -6.12
CA VAL A 127 4.39 21.77 -7.48
C VAL A 127 5.43 20.74 -7.88
N THR A 128 4.97 19.64 -8.47
CA THR A 128 5.83 18.58 -8.99
C THR A 128 5.59 18.41 -10.49
N LEU A 129 6.67 18.48 -11.27
CA LEU A 129 6.72 18.04 -12.65
C LEU A 129 7.63 16.82 -12.75
N TYR A 130 7.34 15.90 -13.66
CA TYR A 130 8.25 14.83 -14.04
C TYR A 130 9.09 15.26 -15.25
N ASP A 131 10.37 14.93 -15.26
CA ASP A 131 11.29 15.13 -16.38
C ASP A 131 11.67 13.78 -16.99
N TYR A 132 11.07 13.46 -18.14
CA TYR A 132 11.35 12.24 -18.89
C TYR A 132 12.73 12.23 -19.55
N SER A 133 13.35 13.41 -19.73
CA SER A 133 14.65 13.52 -20.40
C SER A 133 15.81 13.16 -19.47
N GLU A 134 15.73 13.56 -18.21
CA GLU A 134 16.78 13.33 -17.21
C GLU A 134 16.41 12.29 -16.15
N GLN A 135 15.15 11.85 -16.11
CA GLN A 135 14.55 10.98 -15.08
C GLN A 135 14.61 11.61 -13.69
N GLY A 136 13.43 11.88 -13.12
CA GLY A 136 13.32 12.59 -11.84
C GLY A 136 12.25 13.65 -11.90
N THR A 137 12.16 14.44 -10.83
CA THR A 137 11.21 15.55 -10.75
C THR A 137 11.89 16.90 -10.83
N ILE A 138 11.11 17.87 -11.30
CA ILE A 138 11.38 19.29 -11.16
C ILE A 138 10.32 19.81 -10.20
N GLU A 139 10.75 20.37 -9.09
CA GLU A 139 9.89 20.77 -7.99
C GLU A 139 9.94 22.27 -7.82
N ALA A 140 8.82 22.87 -7.42
CA ALA A 140 8.72 24.31 -7.28
C ALA A 140 7.75 24.70 -6.16
N ILE A 141 8.04 25.84 -5.52
CA ILE A 141 7.09 26.50 -4.62
C ILE A 141 6.48 27.69 -5.33
N VAL A 142 5.15 27.71 -5.42
CA VAL A 142 4.37 28.80 -6.00
C VAL A 142 3.65 29.54 -4.88
N ASN A 143 3.91 30.84 -4.75
CA ASN A 143 3.09 31.72 -3.93
C ASN A 143 1.83 32.08 -4.71
N VAL A 144 0.68 31.62 -4.22
CA VAL A 144 -0.61 31.69 -4.91
C VAL A 144 -1.19 33.11 -4.92
N ASP A 145 -0.85 33.92 -3.92
CA ASP A 145 -1.35 35.30 -3.81
C ASP A 145 -0.62 36.22 -4.80
N SER A 146 0.69 36.03 -4.96
CA SER A 146 1.50 36.82 -5.91
C SER A 146 1.52 36.23 -7.33
N GLY A 147 1.20 34.94 -7.46
CA GLY A 147 1.32 34.18 -8.71
C GLY A 147 2.77 33.97 -9.15
N GLN A 148 3.73 33.97 -8.20
CA GLN A 148 5.16 33.84 -8.48
C GLN A 148 5.70 32.49 -8.01
N VAL A 149 6.60 31.90 -8.80
CA VAL A 149 7.49 30.84 -8.34
C VAL A 149 8.55 31.48 -7.45
N ILE A 150 8.65 31.05 -6.20
CA ILE A 150 9.59 31.60 -5.21
C ILE A 150 10.80 30.71 -4.97
N GLY A 151 10.73 29.45 -5.39
CA GLY A 151 11.83 28.49 -5.37
C GLY A 151 11.56 27.33 -6.32
N HIS A 152 12.61 26.78 -6.94
CA HIS A 152 12.51 25.57 -7.74
C HIS A 152 13.84 24.82 -7.80
N TRP A 153 13.80 23.50 -7.92
CA TRP A 153 14.97 22.62 -7.97
C TRP A 153 14.66 21.33 -8.74
N THR A 154 15.69 20.52 -8.97
CA THR A 154 15.60 19.21 -9.63
C THR A 154 15.90 18.11 -8.61
N ASN A 155 15.13 17.03 -8.61
CA ASN A 155 15.33 15.86 -7.77
C ASN A 155 15.40 14.60 -8.64
N ALA A 156 16.62 14.19 -8.98
CA ALA A 156 16.87 13.04 -9.86
C ALA A 156 16.43 11.69 -9.25
N ALA A 157 16.36 11.62 -7.91
CA ALA A 157 16.02 10.39 -7.20
C ALA A 157 14.50 10.19 -7.04
N ALA A 158 13.68 11.20 -7.35
CA ALA A 158 12.24 11.13 -7.17
C ALA A 158 11.51 10.45 -8.33
N ARG A 159 10.51 9.64 -7.99
CA ARG A 159 9.50 8.99 -8.83
C ARG A 159 8.16 9.26 -8.15
N PRO A 160 7.43 10.31 -8.56
CA PRO A 160 6.29 10.81 -7.82
C PRO A 160 5.14 9.79 -7.79
N GLY A 161 4.23 9.93 -6.83
CA GLY A 161 3.05 9.08 -6.78
C GLY A 161 2.12 9.26 -7.99
N GLY A 162 1.14 8.36 -8.13
CA GLY A 162 0.07 8.54 -9.11
C GLY A 162 -0.91 9.62 -8.65
N THR A 163 -1.46 10.36 -9.61
CA THR A 163 -2.36 11.51 -9.36
C THR A 163 -3.53 11.49 -10.34
N SER A 164 -4.54 12.32 -10.10
CA SER A 164 -5.65 12.53 -11.05
C SER A 164 -5.15 13.00 -12.43
N GLN A 165 -4.02 13.71 -12.47
CA GLN A 165 -3.40 14.22 -13.70
C GLN A 165 -2.76 13.08 -14.52
N ILE A 166 -2.15 12.11 -13.85
CA ILE A 166 -1.44 10.99 -14.50
C ILE A 166 -2.38 9.83 -14.85
N LEU A 167 -3.53 9.74 -14.18
CA LEU A 167 -4.51 8.67 -14.36
C LEU A 167 -4.92 8.42 -15.84
N PRO A 168 -5.28 9.43 -16.65
CA PRO A 168 -5.66 9.19 -18.05
C PRO A 168 -4.57 8.50 -18.85
N LYS A 169 -3.31 8.96 -18.71
CA LYS A 169 -2.15 8.38 -19.40
C LYS A 169 -1.93 6.91 -18.99
N ALA A 170 -1.97 6.63 -17.68
CA ALA A 170 -1.80 5.28 -17.16
C ALA A 170 -2.90 4.33 -17.69
N VAL A 171 -4.16 4.78 -17.71
CA VAL A 171 -5.30 4.00 -18.24
C VAL A 171 -5.15 3.77 -19.74
N ASP A 172 -4.72 4.76 -20.52
CA ASP A 172 -4.52 4.62 -21.97
C ASP A 172 -3.44 3.56 -22.29
N ILE A 173 -2.32 3.57 -21.56
CA ILE A 173 -1.26 2.56 -21.71
C ILE A 173 -1.80 1.17 -21.36
N ALA A 174 -2.50 1.04 -20.21
CA ALA A 174 -3.09 -0.24 -19.80
C ALA A 174 -4.15 -0.75 -20.80
N ALA A 175 -4.95 0.15 -21.38
CA ALA A 175 -5.99 -0.19 -22.35
C ALA A 175 -5.41 -0.66 -23.69
N ALA A 176 -4.21 -0.20 -24.05
CA ALA A 176 -3.52 -0.65 -25.25
C ALA A 176 -2.97 -2.09 -25.11
N ASP A 177 -2.66 -2.52 -23.89
CA ASP A 177 -2.03 -3.82 -23.64
C ASP A 177 -2.95 -5.02 -23.97
N PRO A 178 -2.49 -6.00 -24.78
CA PRO A 178 -3.30 -7.16 -25.14
C PRO A 178 -3.68 -8.07 -23.96
N GLN A 179 -2.81 -8.23 -22.94
CA GLN A 179 -3.07 -9.08 -21.78
C GLN A 179 -4.11 -8.44 -20.87
N VAL A 180 -3.99 -7.13 -20.62
CA VAL A 180 -4.97 -6.37 -19.84
C VAL A 180 -6.34 -6.43 -20.52
N ARG A 181 -6.41 -6.17 -21.84
CA ARG A 181 -7.68 -6.27 -22.59
C ARG A 181 -8.28 -7.67 -22.60
N ALA A 182 -7.46 -8.71 -22.60
CA ALA A 182 -7.95 -10.08 -22.55
C ALA A 182 -8.68 -10.38 -21.21
N ILE A 183 -8.30 -9.69 -20.14
CA ILE A 183 -8.84 -9.89 -18.78
C ILE A 183 -9.98 -8.92 -18.49
N LEU A 184 -9.76 -7.62 -18.73
CA LEU A 184 -10.68 -6.55 -18.35
C LEU A 184 -11.60 -6.10 -19.50
N GLY A 185 -11.35 -6.56 -20.73
CA GLY A 185 -12.08 -6.12 -21.92
C GLY A 185 -11.51 -4.84 -22.54
N ALA A 186 -12.17 -4.32 -23.57
CA ALA A 186 -11.68 -3.19 -24.37
C ALA A 186 -11.96 -1.80 -23.77
N ASP A 187 -12.88 -1.71 -22.80
CA ASP A 187 -13.46 -0.46 -22.31
C ASP A 187 -13.02 -0.14 -20.86
N ILE A 188 -11.77 -0.44 -20.49
CA ILE A 188 -11.29 -0.34 -19.09
C ILE A 188 -11.33 1.09 -18.51
N GLY A 189 -11.40 2.12 -19.37
CA GLY A 189 -11.49 3.53 -18.99
C GLY A 189 -12.77 4.24 -19.44
N ALA A 190 -13.77 3.51 -19.96
CA ALA A 190 -15.01 4.13 -20.45
C ALA A 190 -15.99 4.56 -19.34
N ALA A 191 -15.77 4.08 -18.11
CA ALA A 191 -16.36 4.62 -16.90
C ALA A 191 -15.36 5.60 -16.27
N ASP A 192 -15.82 6.78 -15.86
CA ASP A 192 -15.03 7.75 -15.10
C ASP A 192 -14.30 7.03 -13.95
N PRO A 193 -12.98 6.82 -14.05
CA PRO A 193 -12.28 5.93 -13.14
C PRO A 193 -12.30 6.54 -11.74
N THR A 194 -13.04 5.93 -10.81
CA THR A 194 -13.08 6.37 -9.40
C THR A 194 -11.80 5.98 -8.64
N MET A 195 -10.65 5.87 -9.29
CA MET A 195 -9.40 5.35 -8.72
C MET A 195 -8.21 6.12 -9.26
N ILE A 196 -7.35 6.59 -8.36
CA ILE A 196 -6.06 7.20 -8.70
C ILE A 196 -4.99 6.10 -8.70
N PRO A 197 -4.05 6.11 -9.68
CA PRO A 197 -2.99 5.11 -9.74
C PRO A 197 -2.17 5.15 -8.45
N MET A 198 -1.86 3.99 -7.89
CA MET A 198 -1.07 3.94 -6.67
C MET A 198 0.40 4.18 -6.96
N SER A 199 1.07 4.92 -6.06
CA SER A 199 2.53 4.93 -6.01
C SER A 199 3.00 3.53 -5.61
N GLY A 200 3.55 2.82 -6.59
CA GLY A 200 3.96 1.43 -6.46
C GLY A 200 5.32 1.21 -7.10
N TRP A 201 6.10 0.32 -6.53
CA TRP A 201 7.44 0.00 -7.01
C TRP A 201 7.63 -1.52 -7.09
N LEU A 202 8.52 -1.95 -7.99
CA LEU A 202 8.93 -3.35 -8.11
C LEU A 202 10.45 -3.45 -7.91
N MET A 203 10.93 -4.41 -7.12
CA MET A 203 12.37 -4.67 -6.90
C MET A 203 13.09 -5.13 -8.19
N ASP A 204 12.35 -5.53 -9.22
CA ASP A 204 12.92 -6.00 -10.48
C ASP A 204 12.99 -4.90 -11.54
N ASN A 205 13.76 -5.17 -12.60
CA ASN A 205 14.11 -4.18 -13.60
C ASN A 205 12.93 -3.52 -14.34
N ALA A 206 11.69 -4.00 -14.18
CA ALA A 206 10.54 -3.44 -14.89
C ALA A 206 10.03 -2.12 -14.30
N CYS A 207 10.29 -1.85 -13.01
CA CYS A 207 9.86 -0.65 -12.27
C CYS A 207 10.76 -0.35 -11.05
N ARG A 208 12.06 -0.68 -11.15
CA ARG A 208 13.02 -0.42 -10.08
C ARG A 208 13.47 1.03 -10.08
N GLU A 209 13.99 1.49 -11.22
CA GLU A 209 14.54 2.85 -11.40
C GLU A 209 13.61 3.73 -12.24
N GLU A 210 12.68 3.15 -12.98
CA GLU A 210 11.78 3.87 -13.89
C GLU A 210 10.47 4.23 -13.17
N TRP A 211 9.85 5.33 -13.58
CA TRP A 211 8.60 5.77 -12.97
C TRP A 211 7.43 4.85 -13.34
N CYS A 212 6.88 4.19 -12.32
CA CYS A 212 5.71 3.32 -12.46
C CYS A 212 4.59 3.71 -11.50
N VAL A 213 3.37 3.38 -11.93
CA VAL A 213 2.16 3.45 -11.11
C VAL A 213 1.36 2.16 -11.25
N ASP A 214 0.56 1.81 -10.24
CA ASP A 214 -0.26 0.60 -10.24
C ASP A 214 -1.76 0.93 -10.35
N LEU A 215 -2.43 0.29 -11.30
CA LEU A 215 -3.87 0.33 -11.48
C LEU A 215 -4.50 -0.97 -10.96
N THR A 216 -5.57 -0.87 -10.18
CA THR A 216 -6.22 -2.04 -9.57
C THR A 216 -7.69 -2.21 -9.93
N PHE A 217 -8.04 -3.44 -10.30
CA PHE A 217 -9.39 -3.80 -10.78
C PHE A 217 -9.91 -5.03 -10.06
N HIS A 218 -11.22 -5.11 -9.79
CA HIS A 218 -11.78 -6.37 -9.29
C HIS A 218 -11.67 -7.41 -10.40
N ASP A 219 -11.33 -8.64 -10.03
CA ASP A 219 -11.41 -9.77 -10.97
C ASP A 219 -12.83 -9.83 -11.57
N PRO A 220 -12.99 -9.63 -12.90
CA PRO A 220 -14.29 -9.65 -13.55
C PRO A 220 -15.02 -11.00 -13.40
N SER A 221 -14.29 -12.09 -13.10
CA SER A 221 -14.89 -13.40 -12.83
C SER A 221 -15.50 -13.53 -11.43
N GLY A 222 -15.39 -12.50 -10.58
CA GLY A 222 -16.04 -12.43 -9.27
C GLY A 222 -15.36 -13.31 -8.20
N THR A 223 -14.07 -13.65 -8.37
CA THR A 223 -13.32 -14.47 -7.41
C THR A 223 -13.02 -13.74 -6.09
N GLY A 224 -13.23 -12.42 -6.05
CA GLY A 224 -12.83 -11.57 -4.93
C GLY A 224 -11.34 -11.24 -4.91
N ARG A 225 -10.58 -11.59 -5.95
CA ARG A 225 -9.19 -11.16 -6.14
C ARG A 225 -9.13 -9.75 -6.74
N ILE A 226 -8.00 -9.08 -6.54
CA ILE A 226 -7.68 -7.82 -7.23
C ILE A 226 -6.66 -8.09 -8.32
N PHE A 227 -6.93 -7.59 -9.52
CA PHE A 227 -6.03 -7.60 -10.65
C PHE A 227 -5.23 -6.30 -10.65
N HIS A 228 -3.91 -6.42 -10.53
CA HIS A 228 -2.94 -5.34 -10.55
C HIS A 228 -2.37 -5.17 -11.96
N VAL A 229 -2.17 -3.93 -12.35
CA VAL A 229 -1.59 -3.53 -13.64
C VAL A 229 -0.59 -2.41 -13.37
N PHE A 230 0.68 -2.81 -13.23
CA PHE A 230 1.79 -1.88 -13.11
C PHE A 230 2.12 -1.32 -14.49
N VAL A 231 1.99 -0.01 -14.61
CA VAL A 231 2.24 0.77 -15.83
C VAL A 231 3.55 1.52 -15.66
N ASN A 232 4.46 1.32 -16.60
CA ASN A 232 5.69 2.09 -16.72
C ASN A 232 5.41 3.31 -17.60
N LEU A 233 5.51 4.49 -17.00
CA LEU A 233 5.14 5.76 -17.64
C LEU A 233 6.23 6.32 -18.54
N GLU A 234 7.48 5.87 -18.36
CA GLU A 234 8.61 6.28 -19.21
C GLU A 234 8.66 5.47 -20.51
N GLN A 235 8.45 4.17 -20.41
CA GLN A 235 8.44 3.26 -21.56
C GLN A 235 7.07 3.15 -22.23
N GLU A 236 6.02 3.67 -21.59
CA GLU A 236 4.61 3.57 -22.03
C GLU A 236 4.16 2.12 -22.28
N ILE A 237 4.53 1.22 -21.36
CA ILE A 237 4.15 -0.20 -21.40
C ILE A 237 3.54 -0.66 -20.08
N VAL A 238 2.81 -1.78 -20.13
CA VAL A 238 2.47 -2.53 -18.93
C VAL A 238 3.69 -3.33 -18.50
N ALA A 239 4.30 -2.93 -17.38
CA ALA A 239 5.47 -3.59 -16.80
C ALA A 239 5.13 -4.95 -16.19
N ARG A 240 3.96 -5.05 -15.54
CA ARG A 240 3.53 -6.28 -14.89
C ARG A 240 2.02 -6.32 -14.66
N THR A 241 1.47 -7.53 -14.71
CA THR A 241 0.13 -7.82 -14.20
C THR A 241 0.14 -9.03 -13.27
N PHE A 242 -0.70 -9.03 -12.25
CA PHE A 242 -0.89 -10.19 -11.37
C PHE A 242 -2.21 -10.08 -10.59
N TYR A 243 -2.60 -11.19 -9.96
CA TYR A 243 -3.71 -11.20 -9.01
C TYR A 243 -3.22 -11.29 -7.58
N THR A 244 -3.78 -10.48 -6.69
CA THR A 244 -3.67 -10.70 -5.24
C THR A 244 -4.46 -11.91 -4.79
N ARG A 245 -4.31 -12.29 -3.51
CA ARG A 245 -5.19 -13.27 -2.89
C ARG A 245 -6.62 -12.73 -2.82
N ALA A 246 -7.60 -13.63 -2.81
CA ALA A 246 -8.93 -13.29 -2.35
C ALA A 246 -8.95 -13.34 -0.82
N ARG A 247 -9.82 -12.55 -0.20
CA ARG A 247 -10.14 -12.70 1.23
C ARG A 247 -11.65 -12.77 1.37
N ALA A 248 -12.12 -13.69 2.22
CA ALA A 248 -13.52 -13.71 2.59
C ALA A 248 -13.90 -12.40 3.31
N ASP A 249 -15.11 -11.92 3.06
CA ASP A 249 -15.67 -10.80 3.81
C ASP A 249 -15.84 -11.20 5.27
N ARG A 250 -15.41 -10.33 6.17
CA ARG A 250 -15.64 -10.44 7.61
C ARG A 250 -17.07 -10.05 7.95
N SER A 251 -17.55 -10.56 9.07
CA SER A 251 -18.88 -10.24 9.61
C SER A 251 -19.03 -8.81 10.16
N ALA A 252 -17.97 -8.00 10.03
CA ALA A 252 -17.92 -6.62 10.48
C ALA A 252 -19.08 -5.77 9.90
N ALA A 253 -19.64 -4.90 10.74
CA ALA A 253 -20.62 -3.93 10.30
C ALA A 253 -20.05 -3.08 9.16
N LYS A 254 -20.92 -2.68 8.21
CA LYS A 254 -20.51 -1.69 7.21
C LYS A 254 -19.91 -0.48 7.92
N PRO A 255 -18.78 0.04 7.43
CA PRO A 255 -18.21 1.27 7.93
C PRO A 255 -19.22 2.39 8.07
N LEU A 256 -18.94 3.30 9.02
CA LEU A 256 -19.54 4.62 8.98
C LEU A 256 -19.25 5.26 7.61
N ALA A 257 -20.16 6.11 7.13
CA ALA A 257 -19.91 6.87 5.91
C ALA A 257 -18.59 7.66 6.05
N GLN A 258 -17.83 7.75 4.94
CA GLN A 258 -16.60 8.54 4.89
C GLN A 258 -16.88 9.94 5.45
N ARG A 259 -16.02 10.37 6.38
CA ARG A 259 -16.02 11.73 6.91
C ARG A 259 -14.60 12.24 6.77
N ASP A 260 -14.31 12.87 5.63
CA ASP A 260 -13.03 13.51 5.29
C ASP A 260 -12.84 14.78 6.12
N ALA A 261 -12.85 14.63 7.44
CA ALA A 261 -12.68 15.72 8.38
C ALA A 261 -11.36 15.54 9.09
N PHE A 262 -10.75 16.66 9.44
CA PHE A 262 -9.65 16.80 10.37
C PHE A 262 -9.85 18.15 11.06
N THR A 263 -9.06 18.44 12.08
CA THR A 263 -9.06 19.76 12.71
C THR A 263 -7.63 20.16 12.98
N ASP A 264 -7.25 21.36 12.58
CA ASP A 264 -6.03 22.00 13.05
C ASP A 264 -6.28 22.61 14.44
N GLY A 265 -5.25 22.75 15.25
CA GLY A 265 -5.43 23.30 16.59
C GLY A 265 -4.15 23.41 17.39
N CYS A 266 -4.32 23.85 18.63
CA CYS A 266 -3.29 23.80 19.67
C CYS A 266 -3.93 23.31 20.96
N HIS A 267 -3.12 22.70 21.82
CA HIS A 267 -3.57 22.19 23.11
C HIS A 267 -2.51 22.39 24.18
N ASP A 268 -2.95 22.89 25.33
CA ASP A 268 -2.12 23.16 26.50
C ASP A 268 -2.59 22.28 27.65
N GLN A 269 -1.76 21.33 28.09
CA GLN A 269 -2.09 20.47 29.22
C GLN A 269 -0.85 19.81 29.84
N TYR A 270 -0.87 19.62 31.17
CA TYR A 270 0.18 18.93 31.92
C TYR A 270 1.61 19.48 31.68
N GLY A 271 1.73 20.80 31.52
CA GLY A 271 3.00 21.47 31.23
C GLY A 271 3.37 21.49 29.74
N TRP A 272 2.69 20.72 28.89
CA TRP A 272 2.89 20.74 27.45
C TRP A 272 2.03 21.78 26.75
N SER A 273 2.59 22.38 25.70
CA SER A 273 1.86 23.10 24.65
C SER A 273 2.30 22.57 23.31
N VAL A 274 1.36 22.17 22.45
CA VAL A 274 1.63 21.70 21.09
C VAL A 274 0.56 22.21 20.13
N CYS A 275 0.97 22.61 18.93
CA CYS A 275 0.07 22.88 17.83
C CYS A 275 0.14 21.78 16.77
N TRP A 276 -0.88 21.66 15.94
CA TRP A 276 -0.86 20.72 14.83
C TRP A 276 -1.70 21.21 13.65
N GLU A 277 -1.38 20.66 12.49
CA GLU A 277 -2.14 20.84 11.25
C GLU A 277 -2.12 19.56 10.42
N MET A 278 -3.15 19.38 9.59
CA MET A 278 -3.19 18.29 8.62
C MET A 278 -2.45 18.70 7.35
N THR A 279 -1.38 18.00 6.99
CA THR A 279 -0.65 18.23 5.75
C THR A 279 -1.32 17.54 4.57
N ALA A 280 -0.85 17.86 3.37
CA ALA A 280 -1.40 17.29 2.15
C ALA A 280 -1.11 15.78 2.07
N ASN A 281 0.13 15.37 2.34
CA ASN A 281 0.64 14.01 2.10
C ASN A 281 1.53 13.43 3.24
N ASP A 282 1.79 14.20 4.31
CA ASP A 282 2.70 13.85 5.42
C ASP A 282 1.98 13.66 6.78
N GLY A 283 0.67 13.42 6.74
CA GLY A 283 -0.18 13.21 7.91
C GLY A 283 -0.38 14.46 8.75
N ILE A 284 -0.39 14.30 10.08
CA ILE A 284 -0.36 15.43 11.00
C ILE A 284 1.09 15.93 11.11
N ASN A 285 1.27 17.24 10.94
CA ASN A 285 2.46 17.93 11.40
C ASN A 285 2.22 18.52 12.80
N PHE A 286 2.84 17.92 13.82
CA PHE A 286 2.87 18.47 15.18
C PHE A 286 4.00 19.46 15.29
N ARG A 287 3.74 20.65 15.85
CA ARG A 287 4.69 21.75 15.79
C ARG A 287 4.81 22.50 17.10
N ASP A 288 5.98 23.09 17.24
CA ASP A 288 6.35 24.02 18.31
C ASP A 288 6.01 23.45 19.70
N ALA A 289 6.34 22.17 19.89
CA ALA A 289 6.00 21.48 21.13
C ALA A 289 6.93 21.93 22.24
N THR A 290 6.35 22.48 23.30
CA THR A 290 7.07 22.93 24.48
C THR A 290 6.65 22.16 25.71
N TYR A 291 7.58 21.97 26.66
CA TYR A 291 7.29 21.46 27.99
C TYR A 291 7.79 22.44 29.04
N ASN A 292 6.90 22.88 29.93
CA ASN A 292 7.13 23.96 30.90
C ASN A 292 7.72 25.24 30.29
N GLY A 293 7.36 25.53 29.02
CA GLY A 293 7.80 26.70 28.28
C GLY A 293 9.15 26.56 27.56
N GLN A 294 9.81 25.40 27.65
CA GLN A 294 11.02 25.11 26.87
C GLN A 294 10.66 24.35 25.60
N LEU A 295 11.23 24.74 24.46
CA LEU A 295 11.05 24.05 23.19
C LEU A 295 11.67 22.66 23.25
N ILE A 296 10.95 21.67 22.73
CA ILE A 296 11.38 20.26 22.66
C ILE A 296 11.58 19.83 21.21
N PHE A 297 10.64 20.18 20.32
CA PHE A 297 10.77 19.96 18.88
C PHE A 297 9.95 21.00 18.12
N SER A 298 10.45 21.42 16.94
CA SER A 298 9.76 22.35 16.05
C SER A 298 8.74 21.67 15.16
N SER A 299 9.00 20.42 14.76
CA SER A 299 8.18 19.68 13.80
C SER A 299 8.28 18.18 14.07
N ALA A 300 7.14 17.46 14.03
CA ALA A 300 7.09 16.01 14.06
C ALA A 300 5.97 15.50 13.16
N LYS A 301 6.31 14.72 12.13
CA LYS A 301 5.35 14.24 11.12
C LYS A 301 5.75 12.89 10.52
N ILE A 302 4.87 12.28 9.73
CA ILE A 302 5.17 11.05 8.97
C ILE A 302 5.22 11.42 7.49
N GLY A 303 6.42 11.64 6.95
CA GLY A 303 6.58 12.06 5.56
C GLY A 303 6.28 10.96 4.54
N GLN A 304 6.21 9.70 4.97
CA GLN A 304 5.92 8.58 4.07
C GLN A 304 5.51 7.33 4.85
N ILE A 305 4.71 6.45 4.25
CA ILE A 305 4.48 5.09 4.75
C ILE A 305 4.78 4.10 3.63
N GLU A 306 5.62 3.10 3.88
CA GLU A 306 5.86 2.04 2.91
C GLU A 306 5.24 0.73 3.37
N ALA A 307 4.44 0.12 2.49
CA ALA A 307 3.92 -1.22 2.66
C ALA A 307 4.64 -2.16 1.68
N TRP A 308 5.63 -2.89 2.18
CA TRP A 308 6.38 -3.87 1.38
C TRP A 308 5.74 -5.26 1.49
N TYR A 309 5.58 -5.96 0.36
CA TYR A 309 5.00 -7.29 0.31
C TYR A 309 6.03 -8.31 -0.17
N PRO A 310 6.52 -9.24 0.67
CA PRO A 310 7.47 -10.25 0.21
C PRO A 310 6.90 -11.25 -0.81
N SER A 311 5.58 -11.35 -0.93
CA SER A 311 4.88 -12.31 -1.81
C SER A 311 4.86 -11.93 -3.30
N TRP A 312 5.18 -10.68 -3.63
CA TRP A 312 5.41 -10.21 -4.99
C TRP A 312 6.47 -9.11 -4.90
N PRO A 313 7.48 -9.05 -5.78
CA PRO A 313 8.71 -8.29 -5.52
C PRO A 313 8.48 -6.78 -5.63
N GLY A 314 7.80 -6.18 -4.65
CA GLY A 314 7.33 -4.80 -4.71
C GLY A 314 6.53 -4.36 -3.48
N GLY A 315 6.10 -3.11 -3.51
CA GLY A 315 5.34 -2.49 -2.43
C GLY A 315 4.66 -1.20 -2.86
N TYR A 316 3.95 -0.58 -1.93
CA TYR A 316 3.36 0.74 -2.11
C TYR A 316 4.06 1.76 -1.24
N ARG A 317 4.05 3.00 -1.72
CA ARG A 317 4.33 4.18 -0.92
C ARG A 317 2.99 4.86 -0.68
N ASP A 318 2.44 4.61 0.49
CA ASP A 318 1.21 5.26 0.93
C ASP A 318 1.54 6.67 1.44
N GLU A 319 0.61 7.56 1.16
CA GLU A 319 0.60 8.94 1.65
C GLU A 319 -0.64 9.08 2.53
N ILE A 320 -0.51 9.85 3.62
CA ILE A 320 -1.61 10.18 4.53
C ILE A 320 -1.77 11.69 4.61
N GLY A 321 -3.00 12.21 4.64
CA GLY A 321 -3.22 13.66 4.60
C GLY A 321 -4.48 14.05 3.82
N PHE A 322 -4.80 15.35 3.81
CA PHE A 322 -6.06 15.83 3.21
C PHE A 322 -6.08 15.72 1.68
N ALA A 323 -4.92 15.59 1.04
CA ALA A 323 -4.74 15.39 -0.39
C ALA A 323 -3.90 14.13 -0.69
N ALA A 324 -4.06 13.10 0.15
CA ALA A 324 -3.30 11.86 0.08
C ALA A 324 -4.16 10.64 -0.30
N THR A 325 -3.49 9.57 -0.74
CA THR A 325 -4.18 8.33 -1.13
C THR A 325 -4.89 7.62 0.03
N VAL A 326 -4.46 7.86 1.28
CA VAL A 326 -5.13 7.39 2.50
C VAL A 326 -5.62 8.61 3.32
N PRO A 327 -6.85 9.10 3.08
CA PRO A 327 -7.32 10.37 3.65
C PRO A 327 -7.67 10.28 5.15
N PRO A 328 -7.72 11.42 5.86
CA PRO A 328 -8.13 11.47 7.27
C PRO A 328 -9.60 11.08 7.42
N PHE A 329 -9.88 10.35 8.50
CA PHE A 329 -11.22 9.93 8.88
C PHE A 329 -11.63 10.52 10.22
N GLY A 330 -12.53 11.50 10.15
CA GLY A 330 -13.06 12.22 11.29
C GLY A 330 -12.06 13.18 11.93
N GLY A 331 -12.57 14.15 12.70
CA GLY A 331 -11.73 15.18 13.32
C GLY A 331 -10.60 14.60 14.18
N THR A 332 -9.48 15.33 14.21
CA THR A 332 -8.34 15.04 15.07
C THR A 332 -8.80 14.99 16.53
N LEU A 333 -8.44 13.91 17.22
CA LEU A 333 -8.92 13.64 18.57
C LEU A 333 -7.85 14.03 19.59
N ILE A 334 -8.32 14.58 20.70
CA ILE A 334 -7.50 14.83 21.89
C ILE A 334 -8.11 14.01 23.02
N ASN A 335 -7.35 13.07 23.56
CA ASN A 335 -7.79 12.21 24.65
C ASN A 335 -6.95 12.48 25.90
N ASP A 336 -7.59 12.89 26.99
CA ASP A 336 -6.96 12.97 28.31
C ASP A 336 -6.85 11.57 28.92
N LEU A 337 -5.66 11.18 29.35
CA LEU A 337 -5.33 9.86 29.87
C LEU A 337 -5.11 9.87 31.40
N GLY A 338 -5.23 11.02 32.04
CA GLY A 338 -5.10 11.21 33.49
C GLY A 338 -3.67 11.39 34.01
N ASP A 339 -2.67 10.85 33.31
CA ASP A 339 -1.23 11.06 33.54
C ASP A 339 -0.51 11.76 32.38
N GLY A 340 -1.30 12.20 31.39
CA GLY A 340 -0.89 12.72 30.11
C GLY A 340 -2.09 12.89 29.18
N TYR A 341 -1.84 13.25 27.93
CA TYR A 341 -2.85 13.28 26.88
C TYR A 341 -2.24 12.79 25.56
N GLU A 342 -3.09 12.45 24.60
CA GLU A 342 -2.66 12.14 23.24
C GLU A 342 -3.46 12.94 22.22
N VAL A 343 -2.81 13.28 21.11
CA VAL A 343 -3.42 13.86 19.93
C VAL A 343 -3.28 12.86 18.79
N GLY A 344 -4.38 12.48 18.15
CA GLY A 344 -4.38 11.40 17.18
C GLY A 344 -5.34 11.60 16.00
N GLN A 345 -4.96 11.07 14.85
CA GLN A 345 -5.79 11.00 13.65
C GLN A 345 -5.84 9.58 13.11
N ILE A 346 -7.03 9.17 12.70
CA ILE A 346 -7.25 7.94 11.92
C ILE A 346 -7.18 8.31 10.44
N PHE A 347 -6.46 7.53 9.63
CA PHE A 347 -6.43 7.62 8.17
C PHE A 347 -6.93 6.32 7.59
N THR A 348 -7.90 6.35 6.66
CA THR A 348 -8.45 5.11 6.11
C THR A 348 -9.28 5.30 4.86
N GLU A 349 -9.31 4.25 4.04
CA GLU A 349 -10.09 4.13 2.82
C GLU A 349 -11.41 3.34 3.07
N PHE A 350 -12.56 4.03 3.17
CA PHE A 350 -13.80 3.40 3.69
C PHE A 350 -14.87 2.94 2.69
N THR A 351 -14.54 2.63 1.44
CA THR A 351 -15.59 1.98 0.62
C THR A 351 -15.94 0.59 1.16
N ARG A 352 -15.00 -0.15 1.78
CA ARG A 352 -15.24 -1.50 2.33
C ARG A 352 -14.45 -1.97 3.55
N TRP A 353 -13.45 -1.26 4.09
CA TRP A 353 -12.58 -1.79 5.18
C TRP A 353 -13.40 -2.33 6.38
N PRO A 354 -13.25 -3.55 6.94
CA PRO A 354 -12.47 -4.74 6.64
C PRO A 354 -12.12 -5.11 5.22
N ASN A 355 -13.19 -5.18 4.46
CA ASN A 355 -13.55 -6.18 3.45
C ASN A 355 -13.08 -5.81 2.05
N CYS A 356 -12.20 -4.81 1.94
CA CYS A 356 -11.41 -4.56 0.75
C CYS A 356 -10.03 -5.21 0.87
N ILE A 357 -9.39 -5.41 -0.27
CA ILE A 357 -7.99 -5.82 -0.39
C ILE A 357 -7.21 -4.56 -0.79
N CYS A 358 -5.96 -4.42 -0.35
CA CYS A 358 -5.12 -3.25 -0.63
C CYS A 358 -5.68 -1.92 -0.10
N CYS A 359 -6.59 -1.97 0.87
CA CYS A 359 -7.05 -0.79 1.59
C CYS A 359 -6.41 -0.74 2.96
N TYR A 360 -6.11 0.47 3.40
CA TYR A 360 -5.38 0.70 4.63
C TYR A 360 -6.20 1.43 5.67
N ARG A 361 -5.84 1.19 6.92
CA ARG A 361 -6.31 1.92 8.08
C ARG A 361 -5.13 2.12 9.02
N TYR A 362 -4.71 3.37 9.14
CA TYR A 362 -3.59 3.80 9.94
C TYR A 362 -4.06 4.76 11.04
N GLU A 363 -3.29 4.84 12.11
CA GLU A 363 -3.41 5.91 13.10
C GLU A 363 -2.04 6.53 13.34
N GLN A 364 -2.00 7.86 13.35
CA GLN A 364 -0.84 8.65 13.76
C GLN A 364 -1.18 9.32 15.08
N VAL A 365 -0.37 9.10 16.10
CA VAL A 365 -0.63 9.61 17.45
C VAL A 365 0.67 10.15 18.06
N LEU A 366 0.60 11.35 18.65
CA LEU A 366 1.59 11.80 19.62
C LEU A 366 0.98 11.78 21.01
N ARG A 367 1.68 11.14 21.96
CA ARG A 367 1.28 11.12 23.36
C ARG A 367 2.27 11.90 24.21
N PHE A 368 1.75 12.74 25.10
CA PHE A 368 2.52 13.58 26.02
C PHE A 368 2.18 13.21 27.46
N PHE A 369 3.19 13.11 28.32
CA PHE A 369 3.03 12.73 29.72
C PHE A 369 3.32 13.91 30.64
N SER A 370 2.67 13.91 31.80
CA SER A 370 2.80 14.95 32.82
C SER A 370 4.19 15.09 33.46
N ASP A 371 5.08 14.13 33.23
CA ASP A 371 6.47 14.14 33.68
C ASP A 371 7.46 14.63 32.61
N GLY A 372 6.96 15.05 31.44
CA GLY A 372 7.78 15.52 30.32
C GLY A 372 8.19 14.43 29.34
N ARG A 373 7.72 13.18 29.50
CA ARG A 373 7.88 12.17 28.46
C ARG A 373 6.95 12.43 27.28
N PHE A 374 7.34 11.97 26.10
CA PHE A 374 6.43 11.87 24.96
C PHE A 374 6.71 10.64 24.11
N GLU A 375 5.71 10.22 23.32
CA GLU A 375 5.77 9.05 22.45
C GLU A 375 5.25 9.37 21.05
N LEU A 376 6.02 8.97 20.03
CA LEU A 376 5.61 8.91 18.64
C LEU A 376 4.99 7.53 18.40
N ARG A 377 3.73 7.48 17.96
CA ARG A 377 3.00 6.22 17.79
C ARG A 377 2.38 6.11 16.40
N PHE A 378 2.61 4.98 15.76
CA PHE A 378 1.95 4.63 14.50
C PHE A 378 1.29 3.27 14.63
N ILE A 379 0.00 3.20 14.26
CA ILE A 379 -0.78 1.97 14.35
C ILE A 379 -1.26 1.57 12.96
N SER A 380 -1.00 0.32 12.56
CA SER A 380 -1.57 -0.28 11.34
C SER A 380 -2.57 -1.36 11.69
N HIS A 381 -3.78 -1.24 11.15
CA HIS A 381 -4.87 -2.21 11.36
C HIS A 381 -4.93 -3.28 10.25
N GLY A 382 -4.03 -3.25 9.26
CA GLY A 382 -4.11 -4.08 8.05
C GLY A 382 -5.39 -3.82 7.23
N PRO A 383 -5.81 -4.72 6.32
CA PRO A 383 -5.13 -5.94 5.89
C PRO A 383 -3.97 -5.72 4.92
N GLY A 384 -3.90 -4.55 4.27
CA GLY A 384 -3.05 -4.37 3.10
C GLY A 384 -3.44 -5.30 1.93
N CYS A 385 -2.48 -5.58 1.06
CA CYS A 385 -2.67 -6.36 -0.16
C CYS A 385 -2.44 -7.86 -0.02
N ASP A 386 -1.77 -8.31 1.04
CA ASP A 386 -1.41 -9.71 1.23
C ASP A 386 -1.32 -10.11 2.72
N ASP A 387 -1.08 -11.39 2.99
CA ASP A 387 -0.91 -11.93 4.34
C ASP A 387 0.48 -11.66 4.94
N ILE A 388 1.46 -11.32 4.11
CA ILE A 388 2.81 -11.00 4.57
C ILE A 388 3.14 -9.62 4.03
N SER A 389 3.32 -8.67 4.93
CA SER A 389 3.79 -7.33 4.63
C SER A 389 4.62 -6.75 5.76
N ILE A 390 5.37 -5.71 5.43
CA ILE A 390 6.16 -4.93 6.36
C ILE A 390 5.76 -3.47 6.17
N TYR A 391 5.19 -2.87 7.21
CA TYR A 391 4.86 -1.45 7.24
C TYR A 391 6.03 -0.65 7.82
N ARG A 392 6.42 0.42 7.13
CA ARG A 392 7.51 1.32 7.49
C ARG A 392 6.99 2.76 7.46
N PRO A 393 6.49 3.32 8.58
CA PRO A 393 6.20 4.75 8.69
C PRO A 393 7.50 5.53 8.92
N PHE A 394 7.70 6.62 8.20
CA PHE A 394 8.91 7.44 8.27
C PHE A 394 8.64 8.67 9.13
N TRP A 395 8.79 8.50 10.44
CA TRP A 395 8.71 9.64 11.36
C TRP A 395 9.92 10.54 11.17
N ARG A 396 9.66 11.84 10.95
CA ARG A 396 10.65 12.92 10.98
C ARG A 396 10.38 13.77 12.21
N VAL A 397 11.39 14.05 13.00
CA VAL A 397 11.32 14.96 14.15
C VAL A 397 12.48 15.95 14.08
N ASP A 398 12.14 17.22 13.95
CA ASP A 398 13.05 18.35 14.04
C ASP A 398 13.25 18.68 15.53
N ILE A 399 14.31 18.11 16.12
CA ILE A 399 14.61 18.23 17.55
C ILE A 399 15.22 19.61 17.77
N ASP A 400 14.60 20.41 18.63
CA ASP A 400 15.02 21.76 18.94
C ASP A 400 14.97 21.93 20.48
N LEU A 401 15.90 21.31 21.20
CA LEU A 401 15.90 21.38 22.67
C LEU A 401 16.35 22.78 23.10
N ASP A 402 15.45 23.57 23.69
CA ASP A 402 15.67 24.99 24.05
C ASP A 402 16.01 25.91 22.84
N GLY A 403 15.83 25.41 21.62
CA GLY A 403 16.09 26.13 20.37
C GLY A 403 16.68 25.22 19.30
N PRO A 404 16.83 25.71 18.05
CA PRO A 404 17.33 24.91 16.93
C PRO A 404 18.86 24.83 16.85
N GLU A 405 19.59 25.30 17.87
CA GLU A 405 21.06 25.33 17.84
C GLU A 405 21.58 24.56 19.04
N ASN A 406 22.76 23.94 18.90
CA ASN A 406 23.50 23.28 19.99
C ASN A 406 22.91 21.94 20.47
N ASP A 407 22.05 21.28 19.69
CA ASP A 407 21.58 19.94 20.01
C ASP A 407 22.73 18.93 19.92
N GLN A 408 23.05 18.30 21.05
CA GLN A 408 24.08 17.28 21.11
C GLN A 408 23.47 15.90 20.93
N VAL A 409 24.18 15.02 20.20
CA VAL A 409 23.70 13.69 19.86
C VAL A 409 24.67 12.63 20.34
N TRP A 410 24.15 11.67 21.10
CA TRP A 410 24.94 10.58 21.65
C TRP A 410 24.28 9.23 21.39
N LEU A 411 25.08 8.29 20.88
CA LEU A 411 24.66 6.92 20.59
C LEU A 411 25.22 5.98 21.67
N PHE A 412 24.39 5.06 22.15
CA PHE A 412 24.88 3.95 22.96
C PHE A 412 25.27 2.78 22.06
N GLU A 413 26.56 2.49 22.03
CA GLU A 413 27.14 1.39 21.27
C GLU A 413 28.40 0.88 21.95
N GLU A 414 28.77 -0.39 21.70
CA GLU A 414 29.96 -1.00 22.31
C GLU A 414 30.03 -0.82 23.84
N ALA A 415 28.86 -0.87 24.49
CA ALA A 415 28.66 -0.69 25.93
C ALA A 415 29.15 0.67 26.50
N GLN A 416 29.09 1.73 25.71
CA GLN A 416 29.43 3.10 26.12
C GLN A 416 28.58 4.13 25.38
N TRP A 417 28.41 5.30 25.98
CA TRP A 417 27.82 6.45 25.30
C TRP A 417 28.91 7.15 24.48
N ARG A 418 28.67 7.37 23.19
CA ARG A 418 29.57 8.09 22.29
C ARG A 418 28.85 9.29 21.70
N GLU A 419 29.52 10.43 21.72
CA GLU A 419 29.07 11.60 20.99
C GLU A 419 29.24 11.36 19.49
N MET A 420 28.23 11.75 18.73
CA MET A 420 28.18 11.56 17.28
C MET A 420 28.45 12.89 16.60
N ALA A 421 29.68 13.07 16.13
CA ALA A 421 30.11 14.32 15.49
C ALA A 421 29.58 14.50 14.06
N GLU A 422 29.23 13.39 13.41
CA GLU A 422 28.76 13.35 12.02
C GLU A 422 27.42 12.60 11.95
N GLU A 423 26.65 12.88 10.91
CA GLU A 423 25.39 12.19 10.60
C GLU A 423 25.55 10.67 10.55
N PHE A 424 24.52 9.94 10.96
CA PHE A 424 24.60 8.48 10.99
C PHE A 424 23.26 7.77 10.90
N GLU A 425 23.34 6.48 10.55
CA GLU A 425 22.27 5.50 10.63
C GLU A 425 22.62 4.44 11.68
N THR A 426 21.64 3.99 12.46
CA THR A 426 21.80 2.85 13.38
C THR A 426 20.64 1.86 13.29
N PHE A 427 20.97 0.57 13.38
CA PHE A 427 20.03 -0.55 13.33
C PHE A 427 20.59 -1.81 13.99
N PRO A 428 19.76 -2.63 14.67
CA PRO A 428 18.41 -2.30 15.10
C PRO A 428 18.43 -1.46 16.39
N VAL A 429 17.46 -0.56 16.54
CA VAL A 429 17.38 0.41 17.65
C VAL A 429 17.04 -0.24 19.00
N VAL A 430 16.64 -1.49 18.97
CA VAL A 430 16.21 -2.32 20.11
C VAL A 430 17.32 -3.22 20.65
N GLU A 431 18.57 -3.04 20.20
CA GLU A 431 19.74 -3.81 20.61
C GLU A 431 20.92 -2.90 20.99
N ALA A 432 21.87 -3.45 21.76
CA ALA A 432 22.99 -2.71 22.33
C ALA A 432 22.49 -1.43 23.02
N LEU A 433 21.68 -1.62 24.05
CA LEU A 433 21.04 -0.55 24.84
C LEU A 433 21.88 -0.23 26.08
N SER A 434 21.73 0.99 26.58
CA SER A 434 22.31 1.41 27.86
C SER A 434 21.77 0.54 29.01
N PRO A 435 22.40 0.55 30.20
CA PRO A 435 21.87 -0.12 31.39
C PRO A 435 20.41 0.27 31.70
N GLU A 436 20.02 1.48 31.35
CA GLU A 436 18.68 2.05 31.52
C GLU A 436 17.71 1.72 30.37
N GLY A 437 18.19 1.06 29.30
CA GLY A 437 17.38 0.60 28.17
C GLY A 437 17.28 1.57 26.99
N HIS A 438 18.17 2.57 26.90
CA HIS A 438 18.12 3.60 25.86
C HIS A 438 19.15 3.37 24.76
N LYS A 439 18.83 3.79 23.54
CA LYS A 439 19.73 3.67 22.37
C LYS A 439 20.40 5.00 22.04
N LEU A 440 19.65 6.08 22.14
CA LEU A 440 20.07 7.42 21.73
C LEU A 440 19.81 8.40 22.87
N ALA A 441 20.62 9.45 22.95
CA ALA A 441 20.49 10.56 23.86
C ALA A 441 20.63 11.87 23.08
N THR A 442 19.77 12.83 23.37
CA THR A 442 19.87 14.21 22.85
C THR A 442 19.78 15.21 24.00
N PHE A 443 20.49 16.33 23.90
CA PHE A 443 20.42 17.39 24.91
C PHE A 443 20.92 18.74 24.40
N ASP A 444 20.38 19.80 24.99
CA ASP A 444 20.97 21.14 25.01
C ASP A 444 21.06 21.62 26.46
N GLY A 445 22.25 22.00 26.90
CA GLY A 445 22.53 22.43 28.27
C GLY A 445 22.00 21.44 29.33
N ASP A 446 21.01 21.88 30.10
CA ASP A 446 20.38 21.08 31.17
C ASP A 446 19.17 20.25 30.68
N LEU A 447 18.69 20.46 29.46
CA LEU A 447 17.53 19.78 28.89
C LEU A 447 17.97 18.50 28.19
N HIS A 448 17.63 17.34 28.75
CA HIS A 448 18.09 16.05 28.24
C HIS A 448 16.94 15.10 27.95
N TYR A 449 17.00 14.44 26.81
CA TYR A 449 16.15 13.31 26.46
C TYR A 449 16.95 12.03 26.19
N ARG A 450 16.33 10.89 26.49
CA ARG A 450 16.80 9.55 26.16
C ARG A 450 15.74 8.83 25.35
N TRP A 451 16.17 8.15 24.31
CA TRP A 451 15.27 7.57 23.32
C TRP A 451 15.33 6.05 23.37
N SER A 452 14.15 5.44 23.36
CA SER A 452 13.99 3.99 23.31
C SER A 452 12.82 3.61 22.40
N MET A 453 12.97 2.50 21.68
CA MET A 453 11.88 1.91 20.91
C MET A 453 11.27 0.76 21.71
N ALA A 454 9.94 0.77 21.87
CA ALA A 454 9.24 -0.36 22.48
C ALA A 454 9.02 -1.47 21.44
N ARG A 455 9.27 -2.73 21.81
CA ARG A 455 8.79 -3.89 21.04
C ARG A 455 7.35 -4.15 21.45
N THR A 456 6.40 -3.93 20.54
CA THR A 456 4.97 -4.11 20.83
C THR A 456 4.47 -5.44 20.28
N ASP A 457 5.16 -6.00 19.28
CA ASP A 457 4.79 -7.29 18.73
C ASP A 457 4.90 -8.40 19.79
N PRO A 458 3.94 -9.34 19.82
CA PRO A 458 3.93 -10.42 20.80
C PRO A 458 5.13 -11.37 20.76
N LEU A 459 5.95 -11.33 19.69
CA LEU A 459 7.14 -12.17 19.54
C LEU A 459 8.42 -11.43 19.92
N GLY A 460 8.34 -10.11 20.16
CA GLY A 460 9.49 -9.25 20.38
C GLY A 460 10.44 -9.22 19.18
N LEU A 461 9.94 -9.25 17.95
CA LEU A 461 10.70 -9.19 16.69
C LEU A 461 10.66 -7.81 16.00
N ASP A 462 9.96 -6.84 16.58
CA ASP A 462 9.94 -5.46 16.15
C ASP A 462 11.35 -4.89 16.22
N GLU A 463 11.73 -4.28 15.11
CA GLU A 463 13.02 -3.64 14.89
C GLU A 463 12.74 -2.26 14.29
N GLY A 464 13.75 -1.41 14.25
CA GLY A 464 13.63 -0.11 13.61
C GLY A 464 14.99 0.48 13.34
N TYR A 465 15.00 1.42 12.41
CA TYR A 465 16.13 2.29 12.11
C TYR A 465 15.94 3.62 12.85
N LEU A 466 17.06 4.20 13.28
CA LEU A 466 17.16 5.63 13.55
C LEU A 466 18.19 6.21 12.58
N PHE A 467 17.89 7.38 12.04
CA PHE A 467 18.83 8.20 11.29
C PHE A 467 18.87 9.57 11.94
N LEU A 468 20.07 10.12 12.13
CA LEU A 468 20.29 11.44 12.71
C LEU A 468 21.06 12.26 11.69
N LEU A 469 20.46 13.38 11.30
CA LEU A 469 20.97 14.28 10.27
C LEU A 469 21.04 15.70 10.79
N GLN A 470 21.90 16.51 10.19
CA GLN A 470 21.84 17.96 10.33
C GLN A 470 20.58 18.46 9.62
N HIS A 471 19.86 19.42 10.21
CA HIS A 471 18.74 20.04 9.51
C HIS A 471 19.23 20.76 8.24
N ARG A 472 18.66 20.37 7.10
CA ARG A 472 18.78 21.06 5.82
C ARG A 472 17.40 21.31 5.24
N ASP A 473 17.24 22.47 4.61
CA ASP A 473 16.05 22.77 3.84
C ASP A 473 15.85 21.69 2.77
N LEU A 474 14.59 21.29 2.54
CA LEU A 474 14.18 20.26 1.56
C LEU A 474 14.45 18.81 1.96
N GLU A 475 14.97 18.55 3.16
CA GLU A 475 15.15 17.19 3.69
C GLU A 475 13.96 16.75 4.55
N GLY A 476 12.79 16.80 3.93
CA GLY A 476 11.53 16.34 4.51
C GLY A 476 10.78 17.35 5.38
N ASP A 477 11.18 18.62 5.41
CA ASP A 477 10.42 19.71 6.04
C ASP A 477 9.09 20.01 5.36
N GLY A 478 9.11 20.01 4.03
CA GLY A 478 7.92 20.00 3.18
C GLY A 478 7.54 18.58 2.73
N PRO A 479 6.61 18.46 1.77
CA PRO A 479 6.24 17.20 1.17
C PRO A 479 7.46 16.46 0.59
N ILE A 480 7.50 15.14 0.79
CA ILE A 480 8.53 14.28 0.19
C ILE A 480 7.98 13.64 -1.07
N THR A 481 8.55 14.00 -2.21
CA THR A 481 8.30 13.24 -3.43
C THR A 481 8.94 11.86 -3.29
N THR A 482 8.14 10.82 -3.47
CA THR A 482 8.57 9.42 -3.42
C THR A 482 9.67 9.11 -4.43
N GLY A 483 10.40 7.99 -4.29
CA GLY A 483 11.42 7.52 -5.24
C GLY A 483 11.45 6.00 -5.41
N PRO A 484 12.46 5.43 -6.10
CA PRO A 484 12.66 3.99 -6.24
C PRO A 484 12.57 3.20 -4.93
N GLY A 485 11.92 2.03 -4.94
CA GLY A 485 11.60 1.26 -3.74
C GLY A 485 12.76 0.85 -2.83
N ASP A 486 13.95 0.63 -3.39
CA ASP A 486 15.10 0.08 -2.71
C ASP A 486 16.29 1.04 -2.58
N THR A 487 16.39 2.02 -3.48
CA THR A 487 17.47 3.03 -3.46
C THR A 487 17.03 4.36 -2.87
N PHE A 488 15.74 4.66 -2.82
CA PHE A 488 15.18 5.85 -2.18
C PHE A 488 14.53 5.47 -0.84
N ILE A 489 15.31 5.59 0.23
CA ILE A 489 14.86 5.28 1.59
C ILE A 489 15.15 6.51 2.44
N PRO A 490 14.28 7.53 2.43
CA PRO A 490 14.48 8.73 3.23
C PRO A 490 14.73 8.36 4.70
N PRO A 491 15.69 9.00 5.38
CA PRO A 491 16.57 10.04 4.90
C PRO A 491 17.93 9.53 4.38
N ARG A 492 18.13 8.22 4.17
CA ARG A 492 19.46 7.62 3.91
C ARG A 492 20.22 8.30 2.76
N GLN A 493 19.52 8.76 1.72
CA GLN A 493 20.14 9.45 0.59
C GLN A 493 20.73 10.84 0.92
N TRP A 494 20.35 11.42 2.07
CA TRP A 494 20.80 12.74 2.52
C TRP A 494 21.99 12.65 3.49
N ILE A 495 22.27 11.47 4.05
CA ILE A 495 23.45 11.29 4.89
C ILE A 495 24.71 11.47 4.04
N ASP A 496 25.43 12.57 4.26
CA ASP A 496 26.59 12.95 3.46
C ASP A 496 27.85 13.29 4.29
N GLY A 497 27.77 13.06 5.61
CA GLY A 497 28.88 13.24 6.54
C GLY A 497 28.97 14.66 7.11
N ASP A 498 27.89 15.42 7.01
CA ASP A 498 27.75 16.72 7.65
C ASP A 498 27.91 16.63 9.19
N ALA A 499 28.23 17.78 9.79
CA ALA A 499 28.37 17.88 11.24
C ALA A 499 27.00 17.71 11.93
N LEU A 500 26.98 16.98 13.05
CA LEU A 500 25.75 16.64 13.75
C LEU A 500 25.68 17.23 15.17
N SER A 501 26.44 16.71 16.13
CA SER A 501 26.39 17.20 17.52
C SER A 501 26.81 18.68 17.59
N GLY A 502 25.93 19.51 18.13
CA GLY A 502 26.08 20.97 18.24
C GLY A 502 25.34 21.76 17.16
N GLU A 503 24.72 21.10 16.19
CA GLU A 503 23.93 21.71 15.11
C GLU A 503 22.43 21.55 15.38
N ASN A 504 21.58 21.99 14.43
CA ASN A 504 20.16 21.62 14.43
C ASN A 504 20.02 20.14 14.02
N VAL A 505 19.37 19.32 14.84
CA VAL A 505 19.32 17.86 14.67
C VAL A 505 17.94 17.37 14.24
N VAL A 506 17.89 16.65 13.13
CA VAL A 506 16.69 15.94 12.68
C VAL A 506 16.83 14.45 12.98
N LEU A 507 15.87 13.91 13.74
CA LEU A 507 15.72 12.49 14.02
C LEU A 507 14.69 11.88 13.08
N TRP A 508 15.11 10.85 12.35
CA TRP A 508 14.19 9.98 11.63
C TRP A 508 14.06 8.63 12.32
N HIS A 509 12.82 8.19 12.53
CA HIS A 509 12.50 6.86 13.05
C HIS A 509 11.70 6.06 12.04
N VAL A 510 12.25 4.91 11.64
CA VAL A 510 11.62 4.00 10.67
C VAL A 510 11.48 2.61 11.30
N PRO A 511 10.36 2.33 11.99
CA PRO A 511 10.08 1.01 12.55
C PRO A 511 9.70 0.01 11.45
N LEU A 512 9.94 -1.27 11.71
CA LEU A 512 9.64 -2.38 10.81
C LEU A 512 8.50 -3.23 11.38
N LEU A 513 7.26 -2.85 11.08
CA LEU A 513 6.07 -3.55 11.56
C LEU A 513 5.75 -4.73 10.65
N LYS A 514 6.17 -5.93 11.06
CA LYS A 514 6.01 -7.17 10.31
C LYS A 514 4.64 -7.80 10.61
N THR A 515 3.83 -8.03 9.58
CA THR A 515 2.54 -8.73 9.77
C THR A 515 2.76 -10.18 10.17
N LYS A 516 1.82 -10.71 10.93
CA LYS A 516 1.74 -12.15 11.20
C LYS A 516 0.32 -12.68 11.03
N LYS A 517 0.21 -13.69 10.17
CA LYS A 517 -0.98 -14.51 10.02
C LYS A 517 -0.89 -15.76 10.90
N GLY A 518 -1.90 -15.96 11.76
CA GLY A 518 -1.95 -17.07 12.72
C GLY A 518 -1.43 -16.67 14.10
N GLY A 519 -1.87 -17.39 15.14
CA GLY A 519 -1.69 -16.96 16.52
C GLY A 519 -0.24 -16.76 16.97
N PRO A 520 0.08 -15.67 17.69
CA PRO A 520 -0.68 -14.42 17.79
C PRO A 520 -0.73 -13.65 16.47
N TRP A 521 -1.92 -13.13 16.13
CA TRP A 521 -2.16 -12.31 14.95
C TRP A 521 -1.61 -10.90 15.16
N TRP A 522 -1.07 -10.28 14.11
CA TRP A 522 -0.44 -8.96 14.21
C TRP A 522 -0.47 -8.21 12.89
N CYS A 523 -0.72 -6.89 12.92
CA CYS A 523 -0.94 -6.03 11.75
C CYS A 523 -2.05 -6.57 10.81
N MET A 524 -3.10 -7.17 11.36
CA MET A 524 -4.14 -7.81 10.56
C MET A 524 -5.53 -7.52 11.12
N PRO A 525 -6.54 -7.42 10.25
CA PRO A 525 -7.90 -7.33 10.73
C PRO A 525 -8.40 -8.67 11.29
N ASP A 526 -7.61 -9.74 11.28
CA ASP A 526 -7.96 -11.07 11.76
C ASP A 526 -7.47 -11.33 13.19
N PRO A 527 -8.10 -12.26 13.96
CA PRO A 527 -9.23 -13.14 13.62
C PRO A 527 -10.61 -12.47 13.77
N ASP A 528 -11.67 -12.99 13.15
CA ASP A 528 -13.07 -12.50 13.35
C ASP A 528 -13.60 -12.92 14.73
N PRO A 529 -14.15 -12.02 15.57
CA PRO A 529 -14.55 -10.62 15.31
C PRO A 529 -13.55 -9.52 15.71
N ASP A 530 -12.46 -9.86 16.38
CA ASP A 530 -11.51 -8.90 16.92
C ASP A 530 -10.60 -8.29 15.82
N PHE A 531 -9.91 -7.20 16.15
CA PHE A 531 -8.86 -6.63 15.31
C PHE A 531 -7.51 -6.78 16.02
N SER A 532 -6.49 -7.17 15.26
CA SER A 532 -5.13 -7.34 15.77
C SER A 532 -4.21 -6.31 15.12
N PRO A 533 -4.32 -5.02 15.49
CA PRO A 533 -3.45 -3.99 14.96
C PRO A 533 -2.02 -4.25 15.42
N CYS A 534 -1.07 -3.65 14.71
CA CYS A 534 0.29 -3.52 15.19
C CYS A 534 0.66 -2.06 15.37
N GLU A 535 1.62 -1.82 16.26
CA GLU A 535 1.93 -0.50 16.73
C GLU A 535 3.43 -0.29 16.82
N ALA A 536 3.95 0.82 16.31
CA ALA A 536 5.31 1.25 16.61
C ALA A 536 5.28 2.36 17.66
N ILE A 537 6.17 2.30 18.65
CA ILE A 537 6.33 3.33 19.68
C ILE A 537 7.81 3.69 19.81
N LEU A 538 8.13 4.96 19.52
CA LEU A 538 9.38 5.57 19.93
C LEU A 538 9.09 6.50 21.11
N ARG A 539 9.79 6.30 22.22
CA ARG A 539 9.65 7.10 23.44
C ARG A 539 10.86 7.98 23.65
N ALA A 540 10.61 9.23 24.04
CA ALA A 540 11.60 10.16 24.55
C ALA A 540 11.35 10.39 26.05
N ASP A 541 12.35 10.07 26.87
CA ASP A 541 12.33 10.21 28.31
C ASP A 541 13.19 11.40 28.78
N PRO A 542 12.66 12.37 29.56
CA PRO A 542 13.51 13.33 30.25
C PRO A 542 14.51 12.61 31.14
N ALA A 543 15.76 13.05 31.08
CA ALA A 543 16.85 12.45 31.81
C ALA A 543 17.75 13.52 32.44
N GLY A 544 18.76 13.09 33.20
CA GLY A 544 19.87 13.95 33.60
C GLY A 544 21.07 13.81 32.64
N GLU A 545 22.21 14.29 33.09
CA GLU A 545 23.49 14.13 32.39
C GLU A 545 23.78 12.66 32.04
N ILE A 546 24.47 12.45 30.93
CA ILE A 546 24.92 11.11 30.52
C ILE A 546 25.89 10.56 31.56
N ARG A 547 25.59 9.36 32.06
CA ARG A 547 26.50 8.56 32.87
C ARG A 547 27.10 7.46 32.02
N GLN A 548 28.43 7.41 31.91
CA GLN A 548 29.11 6.26 31.33
C GLN A 548 28.89 5.02 32.21
N PRO A 549 28.64 3.83 31.62
CA PRO A 549 28.59 2.59 32.37
C PRO A 549 29.90 2.35 33.14
N THR A 550 29.79 1.78 34.35
CA THR A 550 30.95 1.30 35.09
C THR A 550 31.63 0.16 34.33
N ALA A 551 32.90 -0.11 34.60
CA ALA A 551 33.62 -1.22 33.97
C ALA A 551 32.92 -2.58 34.19
N GLU A 552 32.25 -2.77 35.32
CA GLU A 552 31.45 -3.97 35.60
C GLU A 552 30.18 -4.03 34.76
N GLU A 553 29.42 -2.94 34.67
CA GLU A 553 28.24 -2.85 33.79
C GLU A 553 28.61 -3.03 32.32
N ALA A 554 29.68 -2.37 31.86
CA ALA A 554 30.18 -2.50 30.49
C ALA A 554 30.62 -3.93 30.20
N ALA A 555 31.38 -4.56 31.11
CA ALA A 555 31.76 -5.96 30.98
C ALA A 555 30.53 -6.88 30.96
N ALA A 556 29.50 -6.60 31.76
CA ALA A 556 28.26 -7.37 31.77
C ALA A 556 27.46 -7.20 30.48
N LEU A 557 27.40 -6.00 29.90
CA LEU A 557 26.72 -5.71 28.63
C LEU A 557 27.46 -6.35 27.44
N LEU A 558 28.79 -6.23 27.41
CA LEU A 558 29.64 -6.89 26.42
C LEU A 558 29.57 -8.40 26.57
N ALA A 559 29.53 -8.92 27.80
CA ALA A 559 29.34 -10.35 28.05
C ALA A 559 27.94 -10.82 27.65
N GLN A 560 26.88 -10.03 27.82
CA GLN A 560 25.55 -10.37 27.30
C GLN A 560 25.53 -10.41 25.76
N SER A 561 26.27 -9.51 25.12
CA SER A 561 26.41 -9.45 23.66
C SER A 561 27.32 -10.57 23.10
N ALA A 562 28.34 -11.00 23.88
CA ALA A 562 29.30 -12.04 23.51
C ALA A 562 28.94 -13.44 24.01
N ALA A 563 28.01 -13.55 24.97
CA ALA A 563 27.52 -14.82 25.49
C ALA A 563 26.74 -15.52 24.39
N THR A 564 27.45 -16.40 23.68
CA THR A 564 26.80 -17.51 23.01
C THR A 564 26.11 -18.35 24.10
N PRO A 565 24.78 -18.54 24.07
CA PRO A 565 24.06 -19.26 25.10
C PRO A 565 24.64 -20.68 25.20
N THR A 566 25.19 -21.01 26.38
CA THR A 566 25.68 -22.37 26.69
C THR A 566 24.48 -23.21 27.18
N PRO A 567 24.19 -24.38 26.58
CA PRO A 567 22.99 -25.15 26.92
C PRO A 567 23.07 -25.86 28.29
N GLY A 568 22.09 -25.57 29.16
CA GLY A 568 21.63 -26.43 30.25
C GLY A 568 20.10 -26.58 30.13
N ALA A 569 19.59 -27.81 30.07
CA ALA A 569 18.22 -28.14 29.64
C ALA A 569 17.08 -27.57 30.54
N PRO A 570 15.85 -27.34 30.00
CA PRO A 570 15.41 -26.71 28.74
C PRO A 570 15.18 -25.19 28.96
N THR A 571 15.28 -24.28 27.99
CA THR A 571 14.89 -24.32 26.57
C THR A 571 15.94 -23.53 25.76
N PRO A 572 16.39 -23.99 24.58
CA PRO A 572 17.56 -23.41 23.93
C PRO A 572 17.21 -22.06 23.29
N SER A 573 17.83 -21.00 23.81
CA SER A 573 18.12 -19.79 23.04
C SER A 573 19.31 -20.10 22.12
N PRO A 574 19.26 -19.86 20.80
CA PRO A 574 20.40 -20.08 19.92
C PRO A 574 21.39 -18.91 19.95
N ALA A 575 22.65 -19.28 19.70
CA ALA A 575 23.78 -18.41 19.34
C ALA A 575 23.43 -17.37 18.27
N PRO A 576 24.19 -16.25 18.19
CA PRO A 576 24.07 -15.32 17.06
C PRO A 576 24.21 -16.14 15.79
N THR A 577 23.12 -16.22 15.02
CA THR A 577 23.20 -16.88 13.74
C THR A 577 23.93 -15.93 12.81
N ALA A 578 24.94 -16.45 12.12
CA ALA A 578 25.42 -15.84 10.90
C ALA A 578 24.22 -15.38 10.08
N THR A 579 24.21 -14.11 9.68
CA THR A 579 23.29 -13.65 8.66
C THR A 579 23.55 -14.53 7.43
N PRO A 580 22.57 -15.34 7.01
CA PRO A 580 21.13 -15.25 7.32
C PRO A 580 20.61 -16.27 8.38
N ARG A 581 19.62 -15.84 9.18
CA ARG A 581 18.98 -16.61 10.28
C ARG A 581 18.38 -17.96 9.79
N PRO A 582 18.50 -19.06 10.58
CA PRO A 582 17.99 -20.37 10.19
C PRO A 582 16.47 -20.39 10.24
N ILE A 583 15.86 -21.28 9.46
CA ILE A 583 14.41 -21.47 9.41
C ILE A 583 14.03 -22.56 10.42
N ASP A 584 13.08 -22.26 11.31
CA ASP A 584 12.58 -23.22 12.29
C ASP A 584 11.59 -24.23 11.66
N GLY A 585 11.53 -25.44 12.21
CA GLY A 585 10.61 -26.51 11.78
C GLY A 585 11.34 -27.82 11.48
N ARG A 586 10.66 -28.95 11.68
CA ARG A 586 11.22 -30.28 11.35
C ARG A 586 10.32 -31.08 10.41
N ALA A 587 9.02 -30.82 10.45
CA ALA A 587 8.10 -31.41 9.50
C ALA A 587 8.07 -30.60 8.18
N PRO A 588 7.82 -31.24 7.02
CA PRO A 588 7.80 -30.54 5.75
C PRO A 588 6.82 -29.36 5.68
N ASP A 589 5.63 -29.48 6.28
CA ASP A 589 4.62 -28.42 6.35
C ASP A 589 5.08 -27.21 7.17
N GLU A 590 5.72 -27.45 8.32
CA GLU A 590 6.33 -26.39 9.15
C GLU A 590 7.46 -25.68 8.39
N ILE A 591 8.35 -26.45 7.73
CA ILE A 591 9.46 -25.90 6.96
C ILE A 591 8.92 -25.09 5.78
N ILE A 592 7.93 -25.60 5.04
CA ILE A 592 7.30 -24.89 3.91
C ILE A 592 6.69 -23.56 4.36
N GLN A 593 6.03 -23.54 5.53
CA GLN A 593 5.40 -22.34 6.08
C GLN A 593 6.45 -21.32 6.53
N ASN A 594 7.43 -21.74 7.33
CA ASN A 594 8.42 -20.84 7.93
C ASN A 594 9.51 -20.39 6.93
N ALA A 595 9.80 -21.20 5.92
CA ALA A 595 10.67 -20.84 4.80
C ALA A 595 9.96 -19.93 3.78
N GLY A 596 8.63 -19.82 3.85
CA GLY A 596 7.83 -19.06 2.90
C GLY A 596 7.65 -19.76 1.53
N CYS A 597 8.00 -21.03 1.37
CA CYS A 597 7.91 -21.74 0.07
C CYS A 597 6.49 -21.73 -0.50
N GLY A 598 5.47 -21.86 0.36
CA GLY A 598 4.05 -21.85 -0.04
C GLY A 598 3.51 -20.49 -0.48
N SER A 599 4.30 -19.40 -0.36
CA SER A 599 3.93 -18.07 -0.85
C SER A 599 4.14 -17.93 -2.36
N CYS A 600 5.15 -18.63 -2.90
CA CYS A 600 5.49 -18.59 -4.32
C CYS A 600 5.00 -19.83 -5.08
N HIS A 601 5.05 -21.01 -4.43
CA HIS A 601 4.74 -22.30 -5.03
C HIS A 601 3.41 -22.87 -4.53
N LYS A 602 2.72 -23.60 -5.40
CA LYS A 602 1.71 -24.58 -5.00
C LYS A 602 2.40 -25.93 -4.78
N ILE A 603 2.19 -26.58 -3.63
CA ILE A 603 2.88 -27.80 -3.23
C ILE A 603 1.84 -28.83 -2.77
N GLY A 604 1.23 -29.51 -3.72
CA GLY A 604 0.15 -30.46 -3.42
C GLY A 604 -1.07 -29.74 -2.87
N ALA A 605 -1.42 -30.02 -1.61
CA ALA A 605 -2.48 -29.32 -0.87
C ALA A 605 -1.94 -28.17 0.02
N ILE A 606 -0.62 -27.96 0.05
CA ILE A 606 0.07 -26.93 0.85
C ILE A 606 0.48 -25.80 -0.09
N GLY A 607 0.34 -24.55 0.36
CA GLY A 607 0.58 -23.38 -0.48
C GLY A 607 -0.64 -23.04 -1.32
N GLU A 608 -1.01 -21.76 -1.31
CA GLU A 608 -2.30 -21.30 -1.83
C GLU A 608 -2.28 -21.05 -3.35
N ALA A 609 -1.11 -21.00 -4.02
CA ALA A 609 -1.04 -20.91 -5.48
C ALA A 609 0.38 -20.96 -6.10
N HIS A 610 0.38 -21.31 -7.40
CA HIS A 610 1.44 -21.11 -8.38
C HIS A 610 1.42 -19.64 -8.85
N LYS A 611 1.82 -18.70 -7.98
CA LYS A 611 1.76 -17.24 -8.25
C LYS A 611 3.06 -16.65 -8.78
N VAL A 612 4.19 -17.18 -8.31
CA VAL A 612 5.52 -16.66 -8.60
C VAL A 612 6.46 -17.78 -9.04
N GLY A 613 6.49 -18.89 -8.29
CA GLY A 613 7.28 -20.08 -8.59
C GLY A 613 6.46 -21.18 -9.27
N PRO A 614 7.10 -22.22 -9.83
CA PRO A 614 6.43 -23.35 -10.50
C PRO A 614 5.47 -24.11 -9.59
N ASP A 615 4.46 -24.77 -10.18
CA ASP A 615 3.58 -25.69 -9.46
C ASP A 615 4.36 -26.97 -9.14
N LEU A 616 4.59 -27.20 -7.85
CA LEU A 616 5.36 -28.34 -7.34
C LEU A 616 4.47 -29.54 -6.98
N THR A 617 3.16 -29.48 -7.23
CA THR A 617 2.19 -30.56 -6.93
C THR A 617 2.58 -31.91 -7.54
N TYR A 618 3.32 -31.91 -8.64
CA TYR A 618 3.74 -33.10 -9.38
C TYR A 618 5.26 -33.16 -9.58
N ILE A 619 6.02 -32.38 -8.79
CA ILE A 619 7.47 -32.22 -9.01
C ILE A 619 8.21 -33.56 -8.90
N GLY A 620 7.74 -34.49 -8.06
CA GLY A 620 8.31 -35.83 -7.93
C GLY A 620 8.23 -36.67 -9.21
N LEU A 621 7.34 -36.33 -10.15
CA LEU A 621 7.25 -36.97 -11.46
C LEU A 621 8.12 -36.29 -12.52
N THR A 622 8.23 -34.96 -12.47
CA THR A 622 8.86 -34.17 -13.55
C THR A 622 10.31 -33.77 -13.29
N ALA A 623 10.77 -33.76 -12.04
CA ALA A 623 12.09 -33.25 -11.66
C ALA A 623 13.25 -33.93 -12.41
N GLY A 624 13.17 -35.25 -12.62
CA GLY A 624 14.21 -36.01 -13.32
C GLY A 624 14.29 -35.75 -14.83
N GLU A 625 13.32 -35.03 -15.40
CA GLU A 625 13.27 -34.70 -16.82
C GLU A 625 13.82 -33.28 -17.12
N ARG A 626 14.11 -32.50 -16.07
CA ARG A 626 14.47 -31.07 -16.17
C ARG A 626 15.85 -30.84 -16.74
N VAL A 627 16.83 -31.62 -16.25
CA VAL A 627 18.24 -31.49 -16.63
C VAL A 627 18.74 -32.85 -17.08
N THR A 628 19.20 -32.94 -18.33
CA THR A 628 19.70 -34.20 -18.91
C THR A 628 20.88 -34.72 -18.09
N GLY A 629 20.76 -35.96 -17.61
CA GLY A 629 21.83 -36.61 -16.84
C GLY A 629 21.80 -36.33 -15.33
N MET A 630 20.79 -35.61 -14.83
CA MET A 630 20.56 -35.35 -13.40
C MET A 630 19.33 -36.12 -12.93
N THR A 631 19.39 -36.70 -11.73
CA THR A 631 18.24 -37.36 -11.10
C THR A 631 17.23 -36.35 -10.54
N ALA A 632 16.01 -36.80 -10.27
CA ALA A 632 14.97 -35.96 -9.65
C ALA A 632 15.41 -35.42 -8.27
N GLU A 633 16.10 -36.23 -7.49
CA GLU A 633 16.62 -35.88 -6.16
C GLU A 633 17.68 -34.79 -6.26
N GLU A 634 18.68 -34.98 -7.15
CA GLU A 634 19.73 -33.99 -7.40
C GLU A 634 19.16 -32.68 -7.92
N TYR A 635 18.18 -32.73 -8.82
CA TYR A 635 17.52 -31.54 -9.34
C TYR A 635 16.78 -30.74 -8.26
N ILE A 636 15.98 -31.41 -7.42
CA ILE A 636 15.23 -30.75 -6.35
C ILE A 636 16.19 -30.18 -5.32
N HIS A 637 17.22 -30.92 -4.93
CA HIS A 637 18.24 -30.43 -4.02
C HIS A 637 18.92 -29.18 -4.59
N GLN A 638 19.42 -29.22 -5.83
CA GLN A 638 20.04 -28.07 -6.50
C GLN A 638 19.07 -26.88 -6.59
N SER A 639 17.79 -27.11 -6.89
CA SER A 639 16.79 -26.04 -6.98
C SER A 639 16.55 -25.32 -5.64
N ILE A 640 16.81 -25.99 -4.50
CA ILE A 640 16.71 -25.39 -3.17
C ILE A 640 18.01 -24.66 -2.80
N VAL A 641 19.17 -25.28 -3.01
CA VAL A 641 20.46 -24.73 -2.54
C VAL A 641 21.09 -23.74 -3.51
N GLU A 642 20.81 -23.87 -4.80
CA GLU A 642 21.32 -23.05 -5.91
C GLU A 642 20.16 -22.72 -6.90
N PRO A 643 19.14 -21.94 -6.50
CA PRO A 643 17.91 -21.82 -7.28
C PRO A 643 18.08 -21.24 -8.69
N ASN A 644 19.15 -20.49 -8.94
CA ASN A 644 19.48 -19.94 -10.25
C ASN A 644 20.26 -20.90 -11.16
N ALA A 645 20.72 -22.06 -10.66
CA ALA A 645 21.50 -23.02 -11.48
C ALA A 645 20.67 -23.58 -12.64
N TYR A 646 19.36 -23.74 -12.44
CA TYR A 646 18.41 -24.05 -13.49
C TYR A 646 17.06 -23.40 -13.20
N LEU A 647 16.60 -22.54 -14.10
CA LEU A 647 15.30 -21.87 -13.99
C LEU A 647 14.22 -22.74 -14.62
N ALA A 648 13.23 -23.15 -13.82
CA ALA A 648 12.14 -23.99 -14.30
C ALA A 648 11.33 -23.28 -15.42
N PRO A 649 10.93 -23.98 -16.49
CA PRO A 649 10.26 -23.35 -17.63
C PRO A 649 8.77 -23.06 -17.39
N GLU A 650 8.18 -23.56 -16.29
CA GLU A 650 6.75 -23.38 -15.98
C GLU A 650 6.54 -22.56 -14.71
N CYS A 651 6.97 -21.30 -14.73
CA CYS A 651 6.43 -20.29 -13.82
C CYS A 651 5.12 -19.72 -14.41
N PRO A 652 4.35 -18.92 -13.64
CA PRO A 652 3.11 -18.34 -14.17
C PRO A 652 3.40 -17.48 -15.39
N ASN A 653 2.69 -17.75 -16.49
CA ASN A 653 2.74 -17.03 -17.77
C ASN A 653 4.07 -17.09 -18.56
N THR A 654 5.18 -17.59 -17.98
CA THR A 654 6.50 -17.63 -18.61
C THR A 654 7.47 -18.58 -17.87
N SER A 655 8.69 -18.75 -18.37
CA SER A 655 9.80 -19.39 -17.64
C SER A 655 10.14 -18.61 -16.37
N CYS A 656 10.61 -19.31 -15.34
CA CYS A 656 11.02 -18.68 -14.08
C CYS A 656 12.17 -17.71 -14.29
N LEU A 657 12.15 -16.62 -13.53
CA LEU A 657 13.16 -15.56 -13.60
C LEU A 657 14.24 -15.78 -12.53
N PRO A 658 15.50 -15.43 -12.82
CA PRO A 658 16.58 -15.55 -11.84
C PRO A 658 16.38 -14.57 -10.68
N GLY A 659 16.86 -14.94 -9.50
CA GLY A 659 16.87 -14.07 -8.31
C GLY A 659 15.54 -13.95 -7.57
N ILE A 660 14.48 -14.61 -8.07
CA ILE A 660 13.16 -14.59 -7.45
C ILE A 660 13.07 -15.53 -6.24
N MET A 661 13.61 -16.75 -6.35
CA MET A 661 13.71 -17.66 -5.21
C MET A 661 14.85 -17.22 -4.29
N PRO A 662 14.67 -17.16 -2.95
CA PRO A 662 15.73 -16.79 -2.04
C PRO A 662 17.01 -17.63 -2.24
N GLN A 663 18.13 -16.96 -2.52
CA GLN A 663 19.41 -17.61 -2.85
C GLN A 663 20.19 -18.08 -1.62
N ASN A 664 19.58 -18.01 -0.44
CA ASN A 664 20.25 -18.26 0.84
C ASN A 664 19.69 -19.46 1.60
N PHE A 665 18.86 -20.30 0.97
CA PHE A 665 18.35 -21.49 1.65
C PHE A 665 19.46 -22.48 2.04
N ALA A 666 20.56 -22.55 1.29
CA ALA A 666 21.74 -23.34 1.66
C ALA A 666 22.36 -22.92 3.01
N THR A 667 22.16 -21.66 3.43
CA THR A 667 22.66 -21.13 4.70
C THR A 667 21.58 -20.97 5.76
N ARG A 668 20.30 -21.04 5.38
CA ARG A 668 19.14 -20.90 6.29
C ARG A 668 18.45 -22.21 6.64
N LEU A 669 18.55 -23.24 5.80
CA LEU A 669 18.05 -24.58 6.10
C LEU A 669 19.22 -25.47 6.52
N SER A 670 19.02 -26.30 7.53
CA SER A 670 19.98 -27.35 7.86
C SER A 670 19.99 -28.42 6.77
N ALA A 671 21.08 -29.19 6.67
CA ALA A 671 21.16 -30.31 5.74
C ALA A 671 20.00 -31.31 5.93
N GLU A 672 19.61 -31.58 7.19
CA GLU A 672 18.49 -32.47 7.51
C GLU A 672 17.14 -31.88 7.02
N GLN A 673 16.95 -30.57 7.12
CA GLN A 673 15.75 -29.90 6.60
C GLN A 673 15.72 -29.91 5.07
N ILE A 674 16.87 -29.72 4.41
CA ILE A 674 16.98 -29.83 2.95
C ILE A 674 16.64 -31.26 2.52
N ASP A 675 17.23 -32.28 3.14
CA ASP A 675 16.93 -33.69 2.86
C ASP A 675 15.45 -34.01 3.07
N THR A 676 14.87 -33.49 4.16
CA THR A 676 13.44 -33.64 4.47
C THR A 676 12.56 -33.00 3.39
N MET A 677 12.92 -31.82 2.91
CA MET A 677 12.22 -31.13 1.84
C MET A 677 12.37 -31.85 0.50
N VAL A 678 13.55 -32.34 0.17
CA VAL A 678 13.80 -33.13 -1.05
C VAL A 678 12.95 -34.39 -1.04
N ALA A 679 12.96 -35.16 0.06
CA ALA A 679 12.15 -36.36 0.20
C ALA A 679 10.64 -36.07 0.11
N PHE A 680 10.18 -34.98 0.74
CA PHE A 680 8.79 -34.55 0.66
C PHE A 680 8.37 -34.15 -0.76
N LEU A 681 9.21 -33.41 -1.48
CA LEU A 681 8.95 -32.97 -2.86
C LEU A 681 8.99 -34.15 -3.84
N LEU A 682 9.91 -35.10 -3.67
CA LEU A 682 9.93 -36.36 -4.43
C LEU A 682 8.64 -37.19 -4.24
N ALA A 683 8.01 -37.10 -3.08
CA ALA A 683 6.75 -37.76 -2.80
C ALA A 683 5.53 -37.04 -3.43
N GLN A 684 5.68 -35.84 -3.98
CA GLN A 684 4.59 -35.11 -4.65
C GLN A 684 4.31 -35.69 -6.03
N GLN A 685 3.28 -36.52 -6.11
CA GLN A 685 2.82 -37.22 -7.31
C GLN A 685 1.38 -36.85 -7.67
N GLY A 686 0.97 -35.59 -7.45
CA GLY A 686 -0.36 -35.11 -7.85
C GLY A 686 -0.64 -35.34 -9.35
N PRO A 687 -1.90 -35.24 -9.81
CA PRO A 687 -2.25 -35.53 -11.20
C PRO A 687 -1.40 -34.66 -12.14
N ALA A 688 -0.61 -35.31 -13.01
CA ALA A 688 0.33 -34.64 -13.91
C ALA A 688 -0.38 -33.58 -14.77
N PRO A 689 0.22 -32.40 -15.01
CA PRO A 689 -0.30 -31.46 -15.97
C PRO A 689 -0.25 -32.10 -17.36
N THR A 690 -1.27 -31.84 -18.16
CA THR A 690 -1.23 -32.19 -19.58
C THR A 690 -0.29 -31.20 -20.26
N PRO A 691 0.80 -31.63 -20.92
CA PRO A 691 1.68 -30.70 -21.63
C PRO A 691 0.88 -29.99 -22.72
N VAL A 692 0.88 -28.65 -22.73
CA VAL A 692 0.34 -27.86 -23.84
C VAL A 692 1.46 -27.69 -24.87
N PRO A 693 1.34 -28.22 -26.09
CA PRO A 693 2.30 -27.94 -27.15
C PRO A 693 2.11 -26.49 -27.63
N ILE A 694 3.20 -25.73 -27.66
CA ILE A 694 3.22 -24.42 -28.31
C ILE A 694 3.28 -24.65 -29.83
N GLY A 695 2.15 -24.36 -30.50
CA GLY A 695 2.07 -24.21 -31.96
C GLY A 695 1.46 -25.39 -32.72
N GLY A 696 0.26 -25.21 -33.29
CA GLY A 696 -0.29 -26.08 -34.34
C GLY A 696 -1.82 -26.16 -34.39
N GLU A 697 -2.41 -25.36 -35.30
CA GLU A 697 -3.71 -25.46 -36.01
C GLU A 697 -5.02 -25.92 -35.34
N LEU A 698 -6.10 -25.20 -35.71
CA LEU A 698 -7.50 -25.45 -35.39
C LEU A 698 -7.96 -26.88 -35.73
N ALA A 699 -8.67 -27.56 -34.82
CA ALA A 699 -9.95 -28.21 -35.10
C ALA A 699 -10.69 -28.82 -33.87
N ALA A 700 -11.99 -28.50 -33.84
CA ALA A 700 -13.16 -29.31 -33.44
C ALA A 700 -13.45 -29.63 -31.95
N ALA A 701 -14.73 -29.41 -31.62
CA ALA A 701 -15.37 -29.47 -30.31
C ALA A 701 -15.91 -30.88 -29.92
N THR A 702 -16.32 -30.96 -28.63
CA THR A 702 -17.20 -31.93 -27.91
C THR A 702 -16.50 -33.10 -27.18
N ALA A 703 -16.92 -33.57 -25.99
CA ALA A 703 -18.10 -33.37 -25.13
C ALA A 703 -17.78 -33.59 -23.63
N ALA A 704 -18.58 -33.00 -22.72
CA ALA A 704 -18.49 -33.18 -21.27
C ALA A 704 -19.06 -34.52 -20.76
N PRO A 705 -18.54 -35.08 -19.65
CA PRO A 705 -19.29 -35.97 -18.77
C PRO A 705 -19.53 -35.38 -17.37
N LYS A 706 -20.84 -35.25 -17.08
CA LYS A 706 -21.63 -35.33 -15.83
C LYS A 706 -20.99 -35.17 -14.44
N ALA A 707 -21.65 -34.29 -13.69
CA ALA A 707 -21.55 -34.02 -12.25
C ALA A 707 -21.84 -35.21 -11.32
N VAL A 708 -21.25 -35.18 -10.12
CA VAL A 708 -21.69 -35.90 -8.92
C VAL A 708 -21.94 -34.88 -7.80
N GLY A 709 -23.07 -35.06 -7.10
CA GLY A 709 -23.82 -34.01 -6.40
C GLY A 709 -23.28 -33.53 -5.05
N ALA A 710 -23.62 -32.27 -4.75
CA ALA A 710 -23.41 -31.58 -3.49
C ALA A 710 -24.34 -32.10 -2.37
N GLY A 711 -23.76 -32.41 -1.21
CA GLY A 711 -24.49 -32.56 0.05
C GLY A 711 -24.93 -31.20 0.59
N LYS A 712 -26.20 -31.11 0.98
CA LYS A 712 -26.91 -29.88 1.40
C LYS A 712 -26.43 -29.34 2.76
N VAL A 713 -26.20 -28.03 2.83
CA VAL A 713 -26.35 -27.24 4.05
C VAL A 713 -27.43 -26.18 3.79
N ALA A 714 -28.39 -26.04 4.71
CA ALA A 714 -29.54 -25.15 4.56
C ALA A 714 -29.16 -23.68 4.87
N PRO A 715 -29.61 -22.69 4.07
CA PRO A 715 -29.43 -21.28 4.40
C PRO A 715 -30.58 -20.72 5.26
N LEU A 716 -30.26 -19.79 6.16
CA LEU A 716 -31.19 -18.85 6.79
C LEU A 716 -31.52 -17.68 5.83
N PRO A 717 -32.68 -17.00 5.98
CA PRO A 717 -33.29 -16.21 4.92
C PRO A 717 -32.65 -14.83 4.71
N ALA A 718 -32.47 -14.47 3.43
CA ALA A 718 -31.99 -13.18 2.98
C ALA A 718 -33.08 -12.08 3.07
N ALA A 719 -32.65 -10.85 3.33
CA ALA A 719 -33.46 -9.65 3.15
C ALA A 719 -33.92 -9.54 1.69
N THR A 720 -35.22 -9.35 1.47
CA THR A 720 -35.84 -9.36 0.15
C THR A 720 -35.60 -8.05 -0.60
N THR A 721 -34.49 -7.97 -1.34
CA THR A 721 -34.44 -7.17 -2.57
C THR A 721 -34.85 -8.08 -3.73
N LEU A 722 -35.88 -7.69 -4.48
CA LEU A 722 -36.32 -8.48 -5.62
C LEU A 722 -35.21 -8.47 -6.68
N PRO A 723 -34.76 -9.64 -7.20
CA PRO A 723 -33.80 -9.69 -8.30
C PRO A 723 -34.28 -8.84 -9.47
N SER A 724 -33.38 -8.14 -10.16
CA SER A 724 -33.68 -7.30 -11.34
C SER A 724 -34.47 -8.05 -12.42
N ALA A 725 -34.22 -9.35 -12.58
CA ALA A 725 -35.01 -10.23 -13.44
C ALA A 725 -36.49 -10.30 -13.01
N THR A 726 -36.77 -10.29 -11.70
CA THR A 726 -38.13 -10.31 -11.14
C THR A 726 -38.83 -8.97 -11.35
N ILE A 727 -38.13 -7.85 -11.22
CA ILE A 727 -38.67 -6.51 -11.53
C ILE A 727 -38.99 -6.40 -13.03
N GLY A 728 -38.11 -6.90 -13.90
CA GLY A 728 -38.34 -6.99 -15.34
C GLY A 728 -39.55 -7.85 -15.69
N ILE A 729 -39.70 -9.01 -15.07
CA ILE A 729 -40.89 -9.87 -15.24
C ILE A 729 -42.15 -9.17 -14.73
N ILE A 730 -42.09 -8.49 -13.58
CA ILE A 730 -43.23 -7.74 -13.04
C ILE A 730 -43.65 -6.64 -14.00
N LEU A 731 -42.71 -5.88 -14.57
CA LEU A 731 -43.01 -4.85 -15.57
C LEU A 731 -43.62 -5.43 -16.85
N ILE A 732 -43.10 -6.55 -17.35
CA ILE A 732 -43.66 -7.25 -18.52
C ILE A 732 -45.10 -7.72 -18.22
N VAL A 733 -45.33 -8.32 -17.06
CA VAL A 733 -46.65 -8.80 -16.64
C VAL A 733 -47.61 -7.62 -16.42
N LEU A 734 -47.13 -6.49 -15.90
CA LEU A 734 -47.94 -5.30 -15.65
C LEU A 734 -48.34 -4.63 -16.96
N VAL A 735 -47.43 -4.53 -17.93
CA VAL A 735 -47.71 -4.05 -19.30
C VAL A 735 -48.69 -4.99 -20.01
N ALA A 736 -48.53 -6.30 -19.87
CA ALA A 736 -49.44 -7.30 -20.44
C ALA A 736 -50.84 -7.23 -19.80
N ALA A 737 -50.92 -7.06 -18.48
CA ALA A 737 -52.17 -6.95 -17.72
C ALA A 737 -52.92 -5.65 -18.05
N VAL A 738 -52.23 -4.51 -18.11
CA VAL A 738 -52.81 -3.22 -18.54
C VAL A 738 -53.30 -3.31 -19.98
N SER A 739 -52.54 -3.96 -20.86
CA SER A 739 -52.95 -4.22 -22.24
C SER A 739 -54.22 -5.08 -22.33
N LEU A 740 -54.33 -6.14 -21.53
CA LEU A 740 -55.51 -7.00 -21.44
C LEU A 740 -56.73 -6.23 -20.89
N VAL A 741 -56.55 -5.40 -19.87
CA VAL A 741 -57.61 -4.56 -19.30
C VAL A 741 -58.12 -3.53 -20.32
N LEU A 742 -57.23 -2.90 -21.10
CA LEU A 742 -57.60 -1.95 -22.15
C LEU A 742 -58.34 -2.62 -23.32
N ILE A 743 -58.05 -3.90 -23.60
CA ILE A 743 -58.80 -4.73 -24.56
C ILE A 743 -60.18 -5.11 -24.01
N TRP A 744 -60.28 -5.39 -22.70
CA TRP A 744 -61.51 -5.89 -22.07
C TRP A 744 -62.51 -4.77 -21.73
N LYS A 745 -62.03 -3.62 -21.23
CA LYS A 745 -62.85 -2.44 -20.89
C LYS A 745 -63.54 -1.78 -22.10
N ASN A 746 -63.14 -2.15 -23.32
CA ASN A 746 -63.71 -1.67 -24.58
C ASN A 746 -64.59 -2.72 -25.30
N ARG A 747 -64.94 -3.82 -24.63
CA ARG A 747 -65.94 -4.81 -25.10
C ARG A 747 -67.31 -4.64 -24.43
N SER A 748 -67.45 -3.74 -23.45
CA SER A 748 -68.71 -3.31 -22.82
C SER A 748 -69.26 -2.07 -23.48
#